data_AF-A0A937I5Z9-F1
#
_entry.id   AF-A0A937I5Z9-F1
#
_cell.length_a   1.000
_cell.length_b   1.000
_cell.length_c   1.000
_cell.angle_alpha   90.00
_cell.angle_beta   90.00
_cell.angle_gamma   90.00
#
_symmetry.space_group_name_H-M   'P 1'
#
loop_
_entity.id
_entity.type
_entity.pdbx_description
1 polymer ?
#
loop_
_entity_poly.entity_id
_entity_poly.type
_entity_poly.pdbx_seq_one_letter_code
_entity_poly.pdbx_strand_id
1 'polypeptide(L)'
;MNLAAADAASHVAVASGLWSSPSTWRDGLVPDEDSRVLIPEGLTVKVDGEFRTSLDWVRVNGTLRFATDVDTALKVETVVTAPGSRLEIGTPMDPVQADVSARIEFPDRGPLNVDSDPLLIGRGAILHGATQIHGAAKSSAMTVARDPLQGDREILLSEIPSGWVVGDAVVIAGTRPDGSGDETARIAAIEADRILLEQPLRHDHITPRDHLKVHVANLTRNVVFSSENKALDRRGHVMFMHTRDVDVANTAFKDLGRTDKLRPLDDPYFDDEGFFVEETGTNTGGRYSVHFHRNGVDRTGAPAVVRGSVVDGNPGWGFVNHSSYVDFIDNVAYDVVGAAFSTEAGDEIGSFDGNIAIRMHGSGEEPISRQEEGDFGHAGDGFWLQGPGVRVENNVAAGATGSGLILYAEPLFEDGLGLTTFPSANLPDPTIAAGADDVPVSLAPLAAFRGNESYGSALGAQIYYHRTFITIEEDQEEQASLQFAPSLVEDMDLWSNATGMLASYTVDTEFRDLRIIGPGDGSGDTGFDAASNFYNRGTHLYENLSVEGYEIGFSAPRSGVIEVNGGYFNNITDFYLNEPRQLGRRIRFGGDLRFGDLSSGLVEGERVERAYFEMDPEFAPAADSANEHFLLDDQVLLDFGPYRDKQLYFFAQTADHILFPEPPDQLTPDDPGPTIGDEFIGVTNA
;
A
#
# COMPACT_ATOMS: atom_id res chain seq x y z
N MET A 1 6.52 18.09 25.37
CA MET A 1 7.93 17.63 25.38
C MET A 1 8.75 18.56 24.51
N ASN A 2 9.98 18.92 24.89
CA ASN A 2 10.80 19.90 24.14
C ASN A 2 12.10 19.23 23.67
N LEU A 3 12.00 18.28 22.75
CA LEU A 3 13.07 17.41 22.22
C LEU A 3 14.35 18.18 21.83
N ALA A 4 14.20 19.40 21.33
CA ALA A 4 15.30 20.34 21.08
C ALA A 4 14.96 21.69 21.72
N ALA A 5 15.10 21.79 23.05
CA ALA A 5 14.81 23.02 23.77
C ALA A 5 15.81 24.13 23.40
N ALA A 6 15.31 25.28 22.95
CA ALA A 6 16.15 26.37 22.43
C ALA A 6 17.12 26.95 23.47
N ASP A 7 16.76 26.92 24.75
CA ASP A 7 17.59 27.35 25.88
C ASP A 7 18.70 26.35 26.24
N ALA A 8 18.60 25.11 25.78
CA ALA A 8 19.64 24.09 25.90
C ALA A 8 20.69 24.14 24.78
N ALA A 9 20.57 25.06 23.80
CA ALA A 9 21.52 25.18 22.70
C ALA A 9 22.95 25.50 23.19
N SER A 10 23.94 24.73 22.73
CA SER A 10 25.36 25.04 22.95
C SER A 10 25.92 25.98 21.89
N HIS A 11 25.37 25.92 20.67
CA HIS A 11 25.77 26.75 19.54
C HIS A 11 24.57 27.49 18.98
N VAL A 12 24.67 28.81 18.86
CA VAL A 12 23.58 29.67 18.38
C VAL A 12 24.09 30.55 17.25
N ALA A 13 23.41 30.51 16.10
CA ALA A 13 23.72 31.43 15.02
C ALA A 13 23.38 32.88 15.42
N VAL A 14 24.30 33.82 15.17
CA VAL A 14 24.17 35.26 15.48
C VAL A 14 24.11 36.12 14.21
N ALA A 15 24.42 35.53 13.06
CA ALA A 15 24.32 36.16 11.75
C ALA A 15 23.96 35.11 10.70
N SER A 16 23.38 35.54 9.57
CA SER A 16 23.24 34.67 8.41
C SER A 16 24.60 34.46 7.75
N GLY A 17 24.91 33.24 7.32
CA GLY A 17 26.23 32.93 6.79
C GLY A 17 26.47 31.45 6.53
N LEU A 18 27.73 31.11 6.27
CA LEU A 18 28.17 29.74 6.04
C LEU A 18 28.28 28.99 7.37
N TRP A 19 27.95 27.70 7.36
CA TRP A 19 28.12 26.83 8.53
C TRP A 19 29.59 26.80 8.98
N SER A 20 30.52 26.73 8.03
CA SER A 20 31.97 26.73 8.31
C SER A 20 32.53 28.03 8.91
N SER A 21 31.77 29.13 8.88
CA SER A 21 32.28 30.45 9.26
C SER A 21 32.12 30.74 10.76
N PRO A 22 33.22 31.05 11.49
CA PRO A 22 33.14 31.49 12.88
C PRO A 22 32.21 32.69 13.10
N SER A 23 32.10 33.61 12.14
CA SER A 23 31.23 34.80 12.28
C SER A 23 29.73 34.49 12.27
N THR A 24 29.33 33.29 11.82
CA THR A 24 27.94 32.84 11.87
C THR A 24 27.52 32.52 13.30
N TRP A 25 28.46 32.10 14.16
CA TRP A 25 28.18 31.49 15.45
C TRP A 25 28.56 32.38 16.63
N ARG A 26 27.76 32.31 17.70
CA ARG A 26 28.08 32.95 18.98
C ARG A 26 29.48 32.54 19.44
N ASP A 27 30.25 33.49 19.94
CA ASP A 27 31.62 33.32 20.43
C ASP A 27 32.63 32.78 19.40
N GLY A 28 32.26 32.71 18.11
CA GLY A 28 33.15 32.23 17.05
C GLY A 28 33.29 30.70 16.99
N LEU A 29 32.43 29.96 17.71
CA LEU A 29 32.52 28.50 17.82
C LEU A 29 31.68 27.83 16.72
N VAL A 30 32.36 27.25 15.72
CA VAL A 30 31.70 26.45 14.68
C VAL A 30 31.23 25.13 15.31
N PRO A 31 29.98 24.68 15.07
CA PRO A 31 29.47 23.44 15.63
C PRO A 31 30.36 22.23 15.34
N ASP A 32 30.65 21.47 16.39
CA ASP A 32 31.46 20.25 16.43
C ASP A 32 30.72 19.10 17.14
N GLU A 33 31.43 18.05 17.56
CA GLU A 33 30.85 16.87 18.20
C GLU A 33 29.91 17.24 19.36
N ASP A 34 28.77 16.55 19.45
CA ASP A 34 27.74 16.73 20.49
C ASP A 34 27.13 18.13 20.56
N SER A 35 27.32 18.95 19.52
CA SER A 35 26.74 20.27 19.44
C SER A 35 25.22 20.24 19.36
N ARG A 36 24.61 21.16 20.11
CA ARG A 36 23.18 21.46 20.13
C ARG A 36 22.96 22.81 19.47
N VAL A 37 22.61 22.76 18.19
CA VAL A 37 22.66 23.91 17.28
C VAL A 37 21.30 24.56 17.17
N LEU A 38 21.22 25.87 17.40
CA LEU A 38 20.04 26.69 17.16
C LEU A 38 20.28 27.69 16.04
N ILE A 39 19.40 27.70 15.05
CA ILE A 39 19.28 28.74 14.02
C ILE A 39 18.05 29.59 14.34
N PRO A 40 18.22 30.80 14.92
CA PRO A 40 17.11 31.69 15.27
C PRO A 40 16.28 32.13 14.07
N GLU A 41 15.06 32.59 14.36
CA GLU A 41 14.16 33.21 13.37
C GLU A 41 14.85 34.36 12.63
N GLY A 42 14.58 34.47 11.33
CA GLY A 42 15.15 35.51 10.47
C GLY A 42 16.62 35.31 10.06
N LEU A 43 17.30 34.26 10.55
CA LEU A 43 18.65 33.91 10.13
C LEU A 43 18.66 32.72 9.16
N THR A 44 19.57 32.76 8.19
CA THR A 44 19.83 31.67 7.25
C THR A 44 21.26 31.17 7.42
N VAL A 45 21.41 29.88 7.75
CA VAL A 45 22.72 29.21 7.78
C VAL A 45 22.82 28.26 6.58
N LYS A 46 23.90 28.40 5.80
CA LYS A 46 24.19 27.56 4.64
C LYS A 46 25.22 26.49 4.99
N VAL A 47 24.87 25.21 4.93
CA VAL A 47 25.80 24.08 4.94
C VAL A 47 26.61 24.12 3.66
N ASP A 48 27.91 24.37 3.79
CA ASP A 48 28.81 24.68 2.68
C ASP A 48 29.95 23.66 2.48
N GLY A 49 29.82 22.49 3.11
CA GLY A 49 30.75 21.38 2.98
C GLY A 49 30.28 20.16 3.76
N GLU A 50 31.17 19.18 3.93
CA GLU A 50 30.91 17.95 4.65
C GLU A 50 31.28 18.07 6.14
N PHE A 51 30.29 18.07 7.02
CA PHE A 51 30.47 18.08 8.48
C PHE A 51 30.03 16.73 9.06
N ARG A 52 31.01 15.86 9.29
CA ARG A 52 30.82 14.45 9.65
C ARG A 52 30.98 14.15 11.15
N THR A 53 31.21 15.16 11.98
CA THR A 53 31.12 15.04 13.45
C THR A 53 29.66 14.88 13.85
N SER A 54 29.38 14.03 14.83
CA SER A 54 28.00 13.73 15.21
C SER A 54 27.44 14.87 16.07
N LEU A 55 26.49 15.63 15.54
CA LEU A 55 25.74 16.62 16.31
C LEU A 55 24.69 15.91 17.17
N ASP A 56 24.33 16.48 18.31
CA ASP A 56 23.20 16.03 19.13
C ASP A 56 21.90 16.42 18.44
N TRP A 57 21.63 17.73 18.32
CA TRP A 57 20.49 18.20 17.54
C TRP A 57 20.73 19.51 16.81
N VAL A 58 19.96 19.70 15.75
CA VAL A 58 19.85 20.97 15.01
C VAL A 58 18.40 21.44 15.07
N ARG A 59 18.17 22.54 15.79
CA ARG A 59 16.89 23.25 15.82
C ARG A 59 16.90 24.42 14.84
N VAL A 60 15.95 24.42 13.93
CA VAL A 60 15.78 25.48 12.93
C VAL A 60 14.51 26.27 13.25
N ASN A 61 14.68 27.52 13.70
CA ASN A 61 13.59 28.51 13.76
C ASN A 61 13.65 29.47 12.55
N GLY A 62 14.82 29.66 11.95
CA GLY A 62 15.03 30.43 10.72
C GLY A 62 15.09 29.54 9.47
N THR A 63 16.22 29.53 8.78
CA THR A 63 16.44 28.69 7.58
C THR A 63 17.74 27.92 7.67
N LEU A 64 17.68 26.61 7.43
CA LEU A 64 18.83 25.78 7.16
C LEU A 64 18.85 25.47 5.66
N ARG A 65 19.93 25.85 4.97
CA ARG A 65 20.10 25.67 3.52
C ARG A 65 21.33 24.84 3.23
N PHE A 66 21.29 23.97 2.23
CA PHE A 66 22.47 23.25 1.74
C PHE A 66 23.01 23.90 0.45
N ALA A 67 24.32 23.86 0.27
CA ALA A 67 24.92 24.19 -1.03
C ALA A 67 24.51 23.17 -2.09
N THR A 68 24.27 23.65 -3.30
CA THR A 68 23.83 22.85 -4.45
C THR A 68 24.97 22.55 -5.42
N ASP A 69 26.13 23.18 -5.23
CA ASP A 69 27.28 23.22 -6.11
C ASP A 69 28.56 22.59 -5.54
N VAL A 70 28.48 22.05 -4.32
CA VAL A 70 29.56 21.31 -3.65
C VAL A 70 28.96 20.16 -2.84
N ASP A 71 29.77 19.13 -2.58
CA ASP A 71 29.38 18.06 -1.66
C ASP A 71 29.10 18.62 -0.26
N THR A 72 27.95 18.26 0.30
CA THR A 72 27.51 18.68 1.63
C THR A 72 27.06 17.48 2.46
N ALA A 73 27.36 17.54 3.76
CA ALA A 73 26.91 16.51 4.70
C ALA A 73 26.70 17.11 6.09
N LEU A 74 25.65 16.67 6.78
CA LEU A 74 25.47 16.85 8.21
C LEU A 74 25.23 15.48 8.87
N LYS A 75 26.05 15.13 9.85
CA LYS A 75 25.80 13.98 10.74
C LYS A 75 25.16 14.47 12.03
N VAL A 76 23.89 14.14 12.27
CA VAL A 76 23.09 14.74 13.36
C VAL A 76 22.08 13.73 13.89
N GLU A 77 21.98 13.57 15.21
CA GLU A 77 20.96 12.68 15.78
C GLU A 77 19.56 13.20 15.48
N THR A 78 19.22 14.43 15.86
CA THR A 78 17.87 14.96 15.62
C THR A 78 17.87 16.31 14.90
N VAL A 79 17.10 16.43 13.82
CA VAL A 79 16.77 17.73 13.19
C VAL A 79 15.34 18.09 13.57
N VAL A 80 15.14 19.29 14.11
CA VAL A 80 13.81 19.83 14.42
C VAL A 80 13.61 21.17 13.73
N THR A 81 12.62 21.27 12.85
CA THR A 81 12.22 22.56 12.27
C THR A 81 10.96 23.07 12.98
N ALA A 82 10.95 24.35 13.36
CA ALA A 82 9.79 24.97 14.01
C ALA A 82 8.76 25.43 12.96
N PRO A 83 7.48 25.63 13.34
CA PRO A 83 6.51 26.30 12.46
C PRO A 83 7.05 27.65 11.94
N GLY A 84 6.87 27.92 10.65
CA GLY A 84 7.37 29.13 9.99
C GLY A 84 8.87 29.13 9.62
N SER A 85 9.63 28.11 10.03
CA SER A 85 11.02 27.92 9.60
C SER A 85 11.10 27.27 8.21
N ARG A 86 12.32 27.11 7.69
CA ARG A 86 12.57 26.46 6.38
C ARG A 86 13.78 25.51 6.40
N LEU A 87 13.60 24.30 5.89
CA LEU A 87 14.67 23.42 5.44
C LEU A 87 14.74 23.47 3.91
N GLU A 88 15.91 23.76 3.35
CA GLU A 88 16.12 23.88 1.91
C GLU A 88 17.37 23.09 1.46
N ILE A 89 17.16 22.03 0.68
CA ILE A 89 18.21 21.22 0.09
C ILE A 89 18.00 21.21 -1.43
N GLY A 90 18.44 22.28 -2.09
CA GLY A 90 18.05 22.56 -3.46
C GLY A 90 16.60 23.05 -3.59
N THR A 91 16.26 23.54 -4.78
CA THR A 91 14.93 24.05 -5.15
C THR A 91 14.55 23.55 -6.54
N PRO A 92 13.29 23.67 -7.00
CA PRO A 92 12.93 23.29 -8.37
C PRO A 92 13.76 23.99 -9.44
N MET A 93 14.20 25.23 -9.17
CA MET A 93 14.97 26.06 -10.11
C MET A 93 16.49 25.93 -9.95
N ASP A 94 16.94 25.41 -8.81
CA ASP A 94 18.34 25.18 -8.47
C ASP A 94 18.44 23.90 -7.63
N PRO A 95 18.22 22.72 -8.26
CA PRO A 95 18.37 21.44 -7.56
C PRO A 95 19.85 21.20 -7.23
N VAL A 96 20.13 20.29 -6.30
CA VAL A 96 21.50 19.81 -6.06
C VAL A 96 22.06 19.23 -7.36
N GLN A 97 23.20 19.77 -7.81
CA GLN A 97 23.81 19.42 -9.12
C GLN A 97 24.10 17.92 -9.22
N ALA A 98 23.96 17.35 -10.41
CA ALA A 98 23.98 15.90 -10.61
C ALA A 98 25.29 15.21 -10.22
N ASP A 99 26.41 15.95 -10.22
CA ASP A 99 27.75 15.50 -9.87
C ASP A 99 28.15 15.82 -8.43
N VAL A 100 27.26 16.42 -7.63
CA VAL A 100 27.48 16.68 -6.20
C VAL A 100 26.38 16.04 -5.36
N SER A 101 26.67 15.84 -4.08
CA SER A 101 25.80 15.16 -3.12
C SER A 101 25.44 16.03 -1.92
N ALA A 102 24.23 15.85 -1.40
CA ALA A 102 23.78 16.46 -0.14
C ALA A 102 23.27 15.36 0.80
N ARG A 103 23.86 15.23 1.99
CA ARG A 103 23.55 14.13 2.91
C ARG A 103 23.18 14.59 4.31
N ILE A 104 22.15 13.96 4.86
CA ILE A 104 21.86 13.97 6.30
C ILE A 104 21.98 12.54 6.81
N GLU A 105 22.93 12.32 7.70
CA GLU A 105 23.21 11.00 8.28
C GLU A 105 22.84 11.01 9.76
N PHE A 106 21.97 10.08 10.17
CA PHE A 106 21.58 9.89 11.56
C PHE A 106 22.58 8.94 12.26
N PRO A 107 23.39 9.44 13.20
CA PRO A 107 24.42 8.66 13.89
C PRO A 107 23.83 7.56 14.78
N ASP A 108 24.59 6.49 14.97
CA ASP A 108 24.33 5.53 16.03
C ASP A 108 24.85 6.07 17.37
N ARG A 109 23.93 6.32 18.31
CA ARG A 109 24.25 6.68 19.71
C ARG A 109 23.72 5.68 20.73
N GLY A 110 23.47 4.43 20.31
CA GLY A 110 22.77 3.44 21.15
C GLY A 110 21.25 3.54 21.05
N PRO A 111 20.50 2.82 21.90
CA PRO A 111 19.03 2.88 21.91
C PRO A 111 18.55 4.22 22.46
N LEU A 112 17.39 4.66 21.99
CA LEU A 112 16.69 5.77 22.64
C LEU A 112 16.22 5.36 24.04
N ASN A 113 16.09 6.35 24.92
CA ASN A 113 15.64 6.16 26.30
C ASN A 113 14.41 7.04 26.57
N VAL A 114 13.35 6.41 27.09
CA VAL A 114 12.10 7.05 27.53
C VAL A 114 12.30 8.14 28.60
N ASP A 115 13.37 8.09 29.39
CA ASP A 115 13.67 9.14 30.37
C ASP A 115 13.98 10.49 29.69
N SER A 116 14.71 10.45 28.57
CA SER A 116 15.14 11.63 27.81
C SER A 116 14.20 11.96 26.65
N ASP A 117 13.54 10.94 26.11
CA ASP A 117 12.63 11.01 25.00
C ASP A 117 11.40 10.11 25.28
N PRO A 118 10.47 10.55 26.15
CA PRO A 118 9.36 9.71 26.60
C PRO A 118 8.43 9.17 25.50
N LEU A 119 8.41 9.79 24.32
CA LEU A 119 7.67 9.28 23.16
C LEU A 119 8.57 8.55 22.15
N LEU A 120 9.87 8.43 22.42
CA LEU A 120 10.85 7.85 21.51
C LEU A 120 10.75 8.44 20.10
N ILE A 121 10.56 9.76 20.00
CA ILE A 121 10.35 10.48 18.73
C ILE A 121 11.65 11.04 18.13
N GLY A 122 12.68 11.24 18.96
CA GLY A 122 14.01 11.70 18.55
C GLY A 122 14.75 10.73 17.65
N ARG A 123 15.98 11.08 17.27
CA ARG A 123 16.73 10.45 16.19
C ARG A 123 15.95 10.42 14.87
N GLY A 124 16.23 11.39 14.01
CA GLY A 124 15.48 11.60 12.78
C GLY A 124 15.27 13.08 12.48
N ALA A 125 14.45 13.35 11.46
CA ALA A 125 14.03 14.68 11.08
C ALA A 125 12.55 14.89 11.42
N ILE A 126 12.26 15.82 12.34
CA ILE A 126 10.91 16.19 12.77
C ILE A 126 10.64 17.61 12.26
N LEU A 127 9.83 17.71 11.21
CA LEU A 127 9.79 18.88 10.34
C LEU A 127 8.43 19.60 10.41
N HIS A 128 8.32 20.68 11.17
CA HIS A 128 7.09 21.51 11.22
C HIS A 128 7.12 22.73 10.28
N GLY A 129 8.30 23.10 9.77
CA GLY A 129 8.50 24.22 8.87
C GLY A 129 8.30 23.85 7.39
N ALA A 130 8.42 24.87 6.52
CA ALA A 130 8.46 24.66 5.09
C ALA A 130 9.66 23.76 4.71
N THR A 131 9.44 22.75 3.88
CA THR A 131 10.52 21.85 3.46
C THR A 131 10.59 21.77 1.95
N GLN A 132 11.75 22.13 1.40
CA GLN A 132 12.03 22.08 -0.03
C GLN A 132 13.31 21.27 -0.26
N ILE A 133 13.20 20.15 -0.96
CA ILE A 133 14.31 19.23 -1.20
C ILE A 133 14.29 18.81 -2.67
N HIS A 134 15.30 19.15 -3.44
CA HIS A 134 15.37 18.82 -4.86
C HIS A 134 16.76 18.32 -5.23
N GLY A 135 16.85 17.01 -5.46
CA GLY A 135 17.99 16.38 -6.11
C GLY A 135 17.92 16.46 -7.64
N ALA A 136 18.96 15.95 -8.28
CA ALA A 136 19.00 15.83 -9.73
C ALA A 136 17.93 14.85 -10.23
N ALA A 137 17.18 15.26 -11.25
CA ALA A 137 16.07 14.48 -11.81
C ALA A 137 16.55 13.18 -12.47
N LYS A 138 15.80 12.10 -12.24
CA LYS A 138 15.98 10.79 -12.87
C LYS A 138 14.63 10.17 -13.17
N SER A 139 14.54 9.34 -14.21
CA SER A 139 13.41 8.40 -14.35
C SER A 139 13.49 7.37 -13.22
N SER A 140 12.42 7.21 -12.44
CA SER A 140 12.42 6.33 -11.27
C SER A 140 12.40 4.86 -11.62
N ALA A 141 11.57 4.46 -12.58
CA ALA A 141 11.49 3.10 -13.09
C ALA A 141 11.19 3.06 -14.58
N MET A 142 11.49 1.93 -15.21
CA MET A 142 11.25 1.68 -16.63
C MET A 142 10.89 0.22 -16.84
N THR A 143 10.20 -0.08 -17.94
CA THR A 143 9.98 -1.45 -18.39
C THR A 143 11.15 -1.94 -19.25
N VAL A 144 11.36 -3.25 -19.29
CA VAL A 144 12.32 -3.91 -20.19
C VAL A 144 11.68 -4.22 -21.54
N ALA A 145 12.46 -4.09 -22.63
CA ALA A 145 12.00 -4.44 -23.98
C ALA A 145 11.93 -5.97 -24.20
N ARG A 146 12.78 -6.72 -23.47
CA ARG A 146 12.82 -8.19 -23.46
C ARG A 146 13.08 -8.68 -22.03
N ASP A 147 12.50 -9.82 -21.70
CA ASP A 147 12.65 -10.47 -20.40
C ASP A 147 14.14 -10.77 -20.11
N PRO A 148 14.70 -10.21 -19.02
CA PRO A 148 16.06 -10.51 -18.58
C PRO A 148 16.16 -11.95 -18.08
N LEU A 149 17.23 -12.65 -18.48
CA LEU A 149 17.46 -14.04 -18.09
C LEU A 149 18.66 -14.18 -17.15
N GLN A 150 18.67 -15.26 -16.38
CA GLN A 150 19.82 -15.63 -15.57
C GLN A 150 21.08 -15.71 -16.44
N GLY A 151 22.17 -15.11 -15.96
CA GLY A 151 23.44 -15.04 -16.67
C GLY A 151 23.60 -13.83 -17.59
N ASP A 152 22.51 -13.11 -17.92
CA ASP A 152 22.59 -11.89 -18.72
C ASP A 152 23.42 -10.83 -17.99
N ARG A 153 24.22 -10.10 -18.77
CA ARG A 153 25.02 -8.95 -18.30
C ARG A 153 24.55 -7.63 -18.90
N GLU A 154 23.42 -7.65 -19.58
CA GLU A 154 22.83 -6.50 -20.21
C GLU A 154 21.31 -6.54 -20.04
N ILE A 155 20.71 -5.38 -19.79
CA ILE A 155 19.26 -5.20 -19.82
C ILE A 155 18.95 -4.18 -20.92
N LEU A 156 18.00 -4.53 -21.77
CA LEU A 156 17.46 -3.64 -22.80
C LEU A 156 16.17 -3.03 -22.26
N LEU A 157 16.18 -1.74 -22.01
CA LEU A 157 15.03 -0.97 -21.55
C LEU A 157 14.12 -0.64 -22.74
N SER A 158 12.83 -0.39 -22.47
CA SER A 158 11.85 -0.03 -23.50
C SER A 158 12.13 1.35 -24.13
N GLU A 159 12.89 2.19 -23.44
CA GLU A 159 13.27 3.53 -23.85
C GLU A 159 14.58 3.97 -23.17
N ILE A 160 15.14 5.10 -23.62
CA ILE A 160 16.41 5.62 -23.09
C ILE A 160 16.17 6.20 -21.68
N PRO A 161 16.89 5.72 -20.64
CA PRO A 161 16.74 6.24 -19.28
C PRO A 161 17.20 7.69 -19.17
N SER A 162 16.48 8.48 -18.38
CA SER A 162 16.82 9.88 -18.10
C SER A 162 17.56 10.00 -16.78
N GLY A 163 18.73 10.63 -16.79
CA GLY A 163 19.52 10.90 -15.59
C GLY A 163 20.22 9.69 -14.95
N TRP A 164 20.06 8.48 -15.50
CA TRP A 164 20.81 7.30 -15.04
C TRP A 164 22.29 7.43 -15.41
N VAL A 165 23.16 7.00 -14.51
CA VAL A 165 24.62 7.08 -14.69
C VAL A 165 25.30 5.76 -14.31
N VAL A 166 26.53 5.57 -14.80
CA VAL A 166 27.38 4.45 -14.38
C VAL A 166 27.59 4.50 -12.87
N GLY A 167 27.45 3.35 -12.21
CA GLY A 167 27.54 3.19 -10.76
C GLY A 167 26.19 3.23 -10.03
N ASP A 168 25.11 3.69 -10.70
CA ASP A 168 23.77 3.63 -10.14
C ASP A 168 23.40 2.18 -9.77
N ALA A 169 22.78 2.04 -8.60
CA ALA A 169 22.10 0.82 -8.19
C ALA A 169 20.68 0.78 -8.78
N VAL A 170 20.31 -0.36 -9.34
CA VAL A 170 18.98 -0.67 -9.85
C VAL A 170 18.47 -1.96 -9.23
N VAL A 171 17.15 -2.12 -9.18
CA VAL A 171 16.48 -3.39 -8.86
C VAL A 171 15.66 -3.85 -10.06
N ILE A 172 15.74 -5.13 -10.38
CA ILE A 172 14.92 -5.81 -11.38
C ILE A 172 13.85 -6.57 -10.62
N ALA A 173 12.57 -6.29 -10.90
CA ALA A 173 11.44 -6.88 -10.21
C ALA A 173 11.34 -8.40 -10.44
N GLY A 174 10.93 -9.14 -9.41
CA GLY A 174 10.65 -10.57 -9.50
C GLY A 174 9.30 -10.83 -10.15
N THR A 175 9.15 -12.01 -10.77
CA THR A 175 7.90 -12.42 -11.43
C THR A 175 7.27 -13.66 -10.81
N ARG A 176 7.79 -14.14 -9.67
CA ARG A 176 7.33 -15.38 -9.04
C ARG A 176 6.22 -15.09 -8.02
N PRO A 177 5.14 -15.90 -7.98
CA PRO A 177 4.00 -15.64 -7.11
C PRO A 177 4.29 -15.79 -5.60
N ASP A 178 5.48 -16.28 -5.22
CA ASP A 178 5.92 -16.37 -3.83
C ASP A 178 6.55 -15.07 -3.28
N GLY A 179 6.47 -13.97 -4.05
CA GLY A 179 7.05 -12.69 -3.68
C GLY A 179 8.57 -12.61 -3.92
N SER A 180 9.18 -13.63 -4.53
CA SER A 180 10.63 -13.75 -4.68
C SER A 180 11.14 -13.51 -6.11
N GLY A 181 12.47 -13.53 -6.26
CA GLY A 181 13.14 -13.55 -7.56
C GLY A 181 13.52 -12.17 -8.10
N ASP A 182 13.28 -11.10 -7.36
CA ASP A 182 13.88 -9.80 -7.66
C ASP A 182 15.38 -9.79 -7.31
N GLU A 183 16.15 -8.91 -7.96
CA GLU A 183 17.53 -8.69 -7.58
C GLU A 183 18.05 -7.28 -7.87
N THR A 184 19.01 -6.85 -7.05
CA THR A 184 19.75 -5.62 -7.28
C THR A 184 20.97 -5.84 -8.18
N ALA A 185 21.24 -4.84 -9.02
CA ALA A 185 22.41 -4.79 -9.88
C ALA A 185 23.03 -3.38 -9.89
N ARG A 186 24.27 -3.29 -10.37
CA ARG A 186 24.97 -2.01 -10.59
C ARG A 186 25.26 -1.81 -12.07
N ILE A 187 25.05 -0.59 -12.54
CA ILE A 187 25.30 -0.20 -13.93
C ILE A 187 26.80 -0.01 -14.15
N ALA A 188 27.39 -0.84 -15.02
CA ALA A 188 28.78 -0.73 -15.47
C ALA A 188 28.95 0.21 -16.67
N ALA A 189 27.96 0.27 -17.57
CA ALA A 189 27.95 1.18 -18.72
C ALA A 189 26.51 1.41 -19.21
N ILE A 190 26.30 2.51 -19.95
CA ILE A 190 25.02 2.84 -20.58
C ILE A 190 25.27 3.13 -22.06
N GLU A 191 24.53 2.43 -22.93
CA GLU A 191 24.57 2.54 -24.39
C GLU A 191 23.14 2.79 -24.89
N ALA A 192 22.71 4.06 -24.88
CA ALA A 192 21.32 4.44 -25.15
C ALA A 192 20.33 3.75 -24.18
N ASP A 193 19.44 2.90 -24.69
CA ASP A 193 18.44 2.11 -23.95
C ASP A 193 18.99 0.80 -23.37
N ARG A 194 20.27 0.49 -23.61
CA ARG A 194 20.95 -0.68 -23.05
C ARG A 194 21.79 -0.29 -21.85
N ILE A 195 21.58 -0.96 -20.71
CA ILE A 195 22.47 -0.89 -19.55
C ILE A 195 23.30 -2.17 -19.47
N LEU A 196 24.60 -2.04 -19.25
CA LEU A 196 25.50 -3.17 -18.96
C LEU A 196 25.69 -3.29 -17.45
N LEU A 197 25.68 -4.51 -16.94
CA LEU A 197 25.75 -4.81 -15.51
C LEU A 197 27.16 -5.22 -15.10
N GLU A 198 27.57 -4.83 -13.89
CA GLU A 198 28.85 -5.23 -13.30
C GLU A 198 28.94 -6.75 -13.10
N GLN A 199 27.82 -7.38 -12.75
CA GLN A 199 27.67 -8.81 -12.51
C GLN A 199 26.51 -9.37 -13.34
N PRO A 200 26.57 -10.65 -13.75
CA PRO A 200 25.44 -11.28 -14.41
C PRO A 200 24.24 -11.43 -13.46
N LEU A 201 23.04 -11.40 -14.01
CA LEU A 201 21.80 -11.70 -13.29
C LEU A 201 21.82 -13.13 -12.73
N ARG A 202 21.21 -13.31 -11.57
CA ARG A 202 21.06 -14.60 -10.88
C ARG A 202 19.70 -15.24 -11.12
N HIS A 203 18.69 -14.47 -11.53
CA HIS A 203 17.33 -14.94 -11.71
C HIS A 203 16.84 -14.73 -13.15
N ASP A 204 15.90 -15.57 -13.54
CA ASP A 204 15.08 -15.33 -14.73
C ASP A 204 13.91 -14.43 -14.34
N HIS A 205 13.67 -13.40 -15.15
CA HIS A 205 12.58 -12.43 -14.96
C HIS A 205 11.60 -12.56 -16.13
N ILE A 206 10.87 -13.68 -16.15
CA ILE A 206 10.04 -14.10 -17.28
C ILE A 206 8.59 -13.67 -17.05
N THR A 207 7.99 -13.08 -18.07
CA THR A 207 6.58 -12.73 -18.12
C THR A 207 5.75 -13.90 -18.68
N PRO A 208 4.49 -14.09 -18.22
CA PRO A 208 3.65 -15.17 -18.75
C PRO A 208 3.14 -14.89 -20.17
N ARG A 209 3.26 -13.66 -20.68
CA ARG A 209 2.81 -13.24 -22.02
C ARG A 209 3.71 -12.12 -22.58
N ASP A 210 4.00 -12.16 -23.88
CA ASP A 210 4.89 -11.22 -24.59
C ASP A 210 4.56 -9.72 -24.44
N HIS A 211 3.30 -9.39 -24.17
CA HIS A 211 2.85 -8.00 -24.05
C HIS A 211 3.04 -7.43 -22.63
N LEU A 212 3.24 -8.28 -21.62
CA LEU A 212 3.59 -7.88 -20.26
C LEU A 212 5.08 -7.55 -20.21
N LYS A 213 5.49 -6.75 -19.22
CA LYS A 213 6.86 -6.26 -19.11
C LYS A 213 7.33 -6.21 -17.67
N VAL A 214 8.56 -6.68 -17.43
CA VAL A 214 9.23 -6.54 -16.13
C VAL A 214 9.70 -5.10 -15.94
N HIS A 215 9.61 -4.61 -14.71
CA HIS A 215 10.07 -3.29 -14.33
C HIS A 215 11.49 -3.33 -13.73
N VAL A 216 12.26 -2.27 -14.02
CA VAL A 216 13.57 -1.99 -13.43
C VAL A 216 13.53 -0.60 -12.80
N ALA A 217 13.76 -0.52 -11.49
CA ALA A 217 13.74 0.74 -10.74
C ALA A 217 15.16 1.19 -10.34
N ASN A 218 15.42 2.50 -10.39
CA ASN A 218 16.69 3.11 -10.00
C ASN A 218 16.65 3.59 -8.54
N LEU A 219 17.56 3.05 -7.72
CA LEU A 219 17.62 3.27 -6.27
C LEU A 219 18.60 4.38 -5.85
N THR A 220 19.13 5.16 -6.80
CA THR A 220 20.21 6.11 -6.56
C THR A 220 19.76 7.55 -6.77
N ARG A 221 19.89 8.38 -5.72
CA ARG A 221 19.67 9.83 -5.74
C ARG A 221 20.85 10.55 -5.08
N ASN A 222 21.09 11.80 -5.45
CA ASN A 222 22.22 12.59 -4.94
C ASN A 222 21.90 13.38 -3.66
N VAL A 223 20.62 13.48 -3.28
CA VAL A 223 20.20 13.90 -1.95
C VAL A 223 19.82 12.66 -1.14
N VAL A 224 20.44 12.47 0.03
CA VAL A 224 20.28 11.24 0.82
C VAL A 224 20.06 11.54 2.30
N PHE A 225 19.01 10.94 2.86
CA PHE A 225 18.80 10.78 4.29
C PHE A 225 19.08 9.32 4.65
N SER A 226 19.95 9.06 5.63
CA SER A 226 20.33 7.68 5.96
C SER A 226 20.64 7.47 7.43
N SER A 227 20.45 6.25 7.92
CA SER A 227 20.97 5.83 9.22
C SER A 227 22.40 5.30 9.09
N GLU A 228 23.26 5.59 10.07
CA GLU A 228 24.60 5.00 10.14
C GLU A 228 24.56 3.49 10.41
N ASN A 229 23.57 3.03 11.18
CA ASN A 229 23.40 1.63 11.56
C ASN A 229 22.03 1.09 11.14
N LYS A 230 22.02 -0.13 10.58
CA LYS A 230 20.83 -0.84 10.10
C LYS A 230 20.04 -1.54 11.20
N ALA A 231 20.57 -1.68 12.41
CA ALA A 231 19.82 -2.20 13.55
C ALA A 231 18.58 -1.32 13.81
N LEU A 232 17.40 -1.92 13.97
CA LEU A 232 16.12 -1.20 13.95
C LEU A 232 16.05 -0.11 15.03
N ASP A 233 16.42 -0.45 16.25
CA ASP A 233 16.50 0.47 17.41
C ASP A 233 17.65 1.49 17.32
N ARG A 234 18.32 1.59 16.16
CA ARG A 234 19.36 2.58 15.86
C ARG A 234 19.01 3.55 14.75
N ARG A 235 17.95 3.30 13.99
CA ARG A 235 17.62 4.07 12.79
C ARG A 235 16.96 5.42 13.08
N GLY A 236 17.19 6.37 12.18
CA GLY A 236 16.42 7.61 12.09
C GLY A 236 15.13 7.43 11.29
N HIS A 237 14.25 8.43 11.38
CA HIS A 237 13.00 8.51 10.61
C HIS A 237 12.79 9.94 10.10
N VAL A 238 11.88 10.14 9.14
CA VAL A 238 11.53 11.50 8.65
C VAL A 238 10.04 11.70 8.78
N MET A 239 9.65 12.74 9.51
CA MET A 239 8.28 13.08 9.82
C MET A 239 8.00 14.55 9.47
N PHE A 240 7.11 14.77 8.52
CA PHE A 240 6.57 16.08 8.16
C PHE A 240 5.33 16.34 9.01
N MET A 241 5.45 17.26 9.96
CA MET A 241 4.46 17.47 11.02
C MET A 241 3.61 18.71 10.76
N HIS A 242 2.29 18.52 10.59
CA HIS A 242 1.30 19.60 10.64
C HIS A 242 1.51 20.73 9.61
N THR A 243 2.20 20.44 8.51
CA THR A 243 2.50 21.40 7.45
C THR A 243 2.30 20.78 6.09
N ARG A 244 1.67 21.56 5.20
CA ARG A 244 1.45 21.19 3.80
C ARG A 244 2.47 21.85 2.86
N ASP A 245 3.29 22.78 3.37
CA ASP A 245 4.36 23.42 2.59
C ASP A 245 5.59 22.50 2.49
N VAL A 246 5.42 21.40 1.74
CA VAL A 246 6.43 20.37 1.53
C VAL A 246 6.49 20.03 0.05
N ASP A 247 7.69 20.17 -0.54
CA ASP A 247 8.00 19.76 -1.92
C ASP A 247 9.34 19.02 -1.91
N VAL A 248 9.27 17.70 -2.09
CA VAL A 248 10.43 16.79 -2.09
C VAL A 248 10.53 16.13 -3.46
N ALA A 249 11.68 16.24 -4.11
CA ALA A 249 11.94 15.64 -5.40
C ALA A 249 13.31 14.96 -5.44
N ASN A 250 13.36 13.75 -6.00
CA ASN A 250 14.60 13.03 -6.30
C ASN A 250 15.50 12.83 -5.07
N THR A 251 14.92 12.37 -3.96
CA THR A 251 15.63 12.15 -2.70
C THR A 251 15.62 10.66 -2.33
N ALA A 252 16.71 10.16 -1.75
CA ALA A 252 16.77 8.80 -1.23
C ALA A 252 16.70 8.79 0.30
N PHE A 253 15.85 7.91 0.84
CA PHE A 253 15.66 7.61 2.25
C PHE A 253 16.15 6.17 2.46
N LYS A 254 17.35 6.01 3.02
CA LYS A 254 18.07 4.73 3.07
C LYS A 254 18.20 4.22 4.49
N ASP A 255 17.79 2.98 4.71
CA ASP A 255 17.86 2.34 6.02
C ASP A 255 17.23 3.21 7.13
N LEU A 256 16.12 3.89 6.81
CA LEU A 256 15.34 4.69 7.74
C LEU A 256 14.16 3.88 8.27
N GLY A 257 13.42 4.50 9.19
CA GLY A 257 12.32 3.88 9.92
C GLY A 257 12.79 2.94 11.02
N ARG A 258 11.99 2.78 12.07
CA ARG A 258 12.28 1.86 13.18
C ARG A 258 11.05 1.25 13.84
N THR A 259 9.84 1.57 13.37
CA THR A 259 8.65 0.77 13.67
C THR A 259 8.77 -0.54 12.90
N ASP A 260 8.77 -1.67 13.59
CA ASP A 260 8.88 -3.01 13.00
C ASP A 260 7.48 -3.60 12.80
N LYS A 261 7.01 -3.68 11.54
CA LYS A 261 5.67 -4.23 11.24
C LYS A 261 5.59 -5.75 11.33
N LEU A 262 6.71 -6.47 11.47
CA LEU A 262 6.65 -7.93 11.70
C LEU A 262 6.11 -8.29 13.09
N ARG A 263 6.16 -7.36 14.04
CA ARG A 263 5.65 -7.56 15.41
C ARG A 263 4.62 -6.49 15.76
N PRO A 264 3.68 -6.78 16.69
CA PRO A 264 2.69 -5.79 17.12
C PRO A 264 3.32 -4.49 17.61
N LEU A 265 2.60 -3.39 17.46
CA LEU A 265 2.98 -2.11 18.05
C LEU A 265 3.03 -2.20 19.57
N ASP A 266 3.94 -1.43 20.16
CA ASP A 266 4.14 -1.33 21.60
C ASP A 266 4.70 0.06 21.89
N ASP A 267 3.78 1.01 22.06
CA ASP A 267 4.08 2.40 22.37
C ASP A 267 4.43 2.59 23.85
N PRO A 268 5.25 3.60 24.21
CA PRO A 268 5.54 3.90 25.60
C PRO A 268 4.27 4.25 26.37
N TYR A 269 3.96 3.49 27.43
CA TYR A 269 2.80 3.72 28.28
C TYR A 269 3.19 4.37 29.62
N PHE A 270 2.37 5.29 30.08
CA PHE A 270 2.51 5.96 31.37
C PHE A 270 1.21 5.78 32.15
N ASP A 271 1.32 5.37 33.41
CA ASP A 271 0.15 5.17 34.28
C ASP A 271 -0.55 6.49 34.65
N ASP A 272 -1.67 6.41 35.37
CA ASP A 272 -2.47 7.56 35.80
C ASP A 272 -1.68 8.53 36.71
N GLU A 273 -0.61 8.04 37.35
CA GLU A 273 0.32 8.82 38.15
C GLU A 273 1.48 9.43 37.33
N GLY A 274 1.55 9.12 36.03
CA GLY A 274 2.54 9.62 35.08
C GLY A 274 3.89 8.89 35.15
N PHE A 275 3.95 7.71 35.77
CA PHE A 275 5.15 6.87 35.76
C PHE A 275 5.16 5.98 34.52
N PHE A 276 6.33 5.88 33.90
CA PHE A 276 6.55 4.96 32.79
C PHE A 276 6.34 3.52 33.25
N VAL A 277 5.56 2.76 32.48
CA VAL A 277 5.37 1.33 32.72
C VAL A 277 6.47 0.56 32.00
N GLU A 278 7.32 -0.09 32.80
CA GLU A 278 8.42 -0.91 32.29
C GLU A 278 7.93 -1.95 31.28
N GLU A 279 8.80 -2.32 30.33
CA GLU A 279 8.53 -3.26 29.24
C GLU A 279 7.61 -2.76 28.12
N THR A 280 7.11 -1.52 28.18
CA THR A 280 6.43 -0.85 27.05
C THR A 280 7.40 -0.03 26.20
N GLY A 281 6.95 0.42 25.02
CA GLY A 281 7.75 1.29 24.15
C GLY A 281 8.84 0.54 23.37
N THR A 282 8.74 -0.78 23.24
CA THR A 282 9.72 -1.55 22.47
C THR A 282 9.50 -1.41 20.98
N ASN A 283 8.28 -1.16 20.50
CA ASN A 283 7.93 -1.06 19.07
C ASN A 283 6.98 0.12 18.79
N THR A 284 7.47 1.34 19.00
CA THR A 284 6.64 2.53 18.85
C THR A 284 6.16 2.74 17.41
N GLY A 285 4.89 3.06 17.23
CA GLY A 285 4.29 3.41 15.95
C GLY A 285 4.82 4.72 15.36
N GLY A 286 4.56 4.95 14.06
CA GLY A 286 4.80 6.24 13.43
C GLY A 286 6.26 6.60 13.16
N ARG A 287 7.23 5.68 13.27
CA ARG A 287 8.66 5.92 13.00
C ARG A 287 9.04 5.35 11.64
N TYR A 288 8.62 6.04 10.57
CA TYR A 288 8.72 5.57 9.18
C TYR A 288 9.74 6.36 8.35
N SER A 289 10.11 5.84 7.17
CA SER A 289 11.07 6.51 6.29
C SER A 289 10.58 7.88 5.81
N VAL A 290 9.31 7.98 5.39
CA VAL A 290 8.66 9.22 4.95
C VAL A 290 7.25 9.27 5.53
N HIS A 291 7.04 10.06 6.58
CA HIS A 291 5.76 10.13 7.29
C HIS A 291 5.17 11.54 7.25
N PHE A 292 4.02 11.72 6.58
CA PHE A 292 3.22 12.93 6.70
C PHE A 292 2.21 12.77 7.81
N HIS A 293 2.38 13.52 8.89
CA HIS A 293 1.54 13.44 10.06
C HIS A 293 0.66 14.68 10.17
N ARG A 294 -0.60 14.51 9.82
CA ARG A 294 -1.73 15.41 10.08
C ARG A 294 -1.53 16.83 9.55
N ASN A 295 -1.27 16.99 8.26
CA ASN A 295 -1.21 18.30 7.60
C ASN A 295 -2.57 18.83 7.14
N GLY A 296 -3.65 18.05 7.37
CA GLY A 296 -5.02 18.40 7.09
C GLY A 296 -5.57 17.77 5.80
N VAL A 297 -6.88 17.54 5.79
CA VAL A 297 -7.62 16.85 4.71
C VAL A 297 -8.59 17.77 3.97
N ASP A 298 -8.35 19.07 4.03
CA ASP A 298 -9.06 20.06 3.21
C ASP A 298 -8.44 20.16 1.82
N ARG A 299 -9.24 19.87 0.78
CA ARG A 299 -8.86 20.01 -0.63
C ARG A 299 -8.62 21.45 -1.07
N THR A 300 -8.85 22.47 -0.24
CA THR A 300 -8.49 23.85 -0.59
C THR A 300 -6.97 24.06 -0.62
N GLY A 301 -6.43 24.53 -1.75
CA GLY A 301 -4.99 24.77 -1.94
C GLY A 301 -4.25 23.59 -2.55
N ALA A 302 -2.91 23.64 -2.54
CA ALA A 302 -2.06 22.61 -3.12
C ALA A 302 -1.71 21.53 -2.06
N PRO A 303 -1.61 20.26 -2.45
CA PRO A 303 -1.11 19.19 -1.59
C PRO A 303 0.38 19.37 -1.28
N ALA A 304 0.84 18.68 -0.23
CA ALA A 304 2.26 18.38 -0.10
C ALA A 304 2.66 17.37 -1.19
N VAL A 305 3.90 17.43 -1.68
CA VAL A 305 4.32 16.56 -2.78
C VAL A 305 5.65 15.87 -2.49
N VAL A 306 5.69 14.56 -2.75
CA VAL A 306 6.94 13.80 -2.86
C VAL A 306 6.98 13.15 -4.23
N ARG A 307 8.04 13.42 -5.01
CA ARG A 307 8.19 12.88 -6.36
C ARG A 307 9.56 12.32 -6.67
N GLY A 308 9.62 11.31 -7.54
CA GLY A 308 10.90 10.78 -8.04
C GLY A 308 11.83 10.22 -6.95
N SER A 309 11.32 10.01 -5.74
CA SER A 309 12.11 9.71 -4.54
C SER A 309 12.13 8.23 -4.24
N VAL A 310 13.06 7.80 -3.39
CA VAL A 310 13.35 6.38 -3.13
C VAL A 310 13.32 6.11 -1.63
N VAL A 311 12.55 5.11 -1.21
CA VAL A 311 12.74 4.40 0.07
C VAL A 311 13.45 3.08 -0.24
N ASP A 312 14.58 2.84 0.44
CA ASP A 312 15.45 1.68 0.23
C ASP A 312 15.83 1.09 1.60
N GLY A 313 15.14 0.01 1.98
CA GLY A 313 15.29 -0.66 3.27
C GLY A 313 14.52 0.02 4.41
N ASN A 314 13.32 -0.47 4.73
CA ASN A 314 12.47 0.08 5.79
C ASN A 314 11.76 -1.03 6.60
N PRO A 315 11.73 -0.98 7.95
CA PRO A 315 11.16 -2.04 8.77
C PRO A 315 9.65 -1.94 9.02
N GLY A 316 8.98 -0.92 8.50
CA GLY A 316 7.54 -0.72 8.62
C GLY A 316 6.96 -0.04 7.38
N TRP A 317 6.09 0.94 7.55
CA TRP A 317 5.58 1.64 6.37
C TRP A 317 6.63 2.54 5.69
N GLY A 318 6.66 2.54 4.36
CA GLY A 318 7.63 3.29 3.56
C GLY A 318 7.27 4.78 3.41
N PHE A 319 6.30 5.05 2.55
CA PHE A 319 5.68 6.36 2.35
C PHE A 319 4.29 6.38 3.01
N VAL A 320 4.09 7.30 3.96
CA VAL A 320 2.88 7.34 4.79
C VAL A 320 2.17 8.67 4.67
N ASN A 321 0.87 8.60 4.36
CA ASN A 321 -0.07 9.70 4.42
C ASN A 321 -1.00 9.45 5.62
N HIS A 322 -0.85 10.21 6.70
CA HIS A 322 -1.69 10.10 7.90
C HIS A 322 -2.48 11.38 8.10
N SER A 323 -3.81 11.30 7.94
CA SER A 323 -4.77 12.42 7.95
C SER A 323 -4.25 13.68 7.25
N SER A 324 -3.75 13.50 6.04
CA SER A 324 -3.05 14.53 5.27
C SER A 324 -3.51 14.59 3.80
N TYR A 325 -3.15 15.70 3.14
CA TYR A 325 -3.33 15.92 1.71
C TYR A 325 -1.98 15.88 1.01
N VAL A 326 -1.66 14.73 0.40
CA VAL A 326 -0.33 14.42 -0.12
C VAL A 326 -0.39 13.74 -1.47
N ASP A 327 0.42 14.21 -2.42
CA ASP A 327 0.67 13.53 -3.68
C ASP A 327 2.03 12.82 -3.64
N PHE A 328 2.01 11.50 -3.72
CA PHE A 328 3.17 10.64 -3.98
C PHE A 328 3.19 10.29 -5.47
N ILE A 329 4.20 10.78 -6.19
CA ILE A 329 4.27 10.69 -7.65
C ILE A 329 5.60 10.08 -8.10
N ASP A 330 5.58 9.01 -8.90
CA ASP A 330 6.80 8.44 -9.51
C ASP A 330 7.88 8.08 -8.47
N ASN A 331 7.49 7.61 -7.29
CA ASN A 331 8.42 7.18 -6.25
C ASN A 331 8.72 5.68 -6.32
N VAL A 332 9.86 5.28 -5.77
CA VAL A 332 10.28 3.87 -5.64
C VAL A 332 10.32 3.49 -4.17
N ALA A 333 9.65 2.42 -3.79
CA ALA A 333 9.83 1.76 -2.51
C ALA A 333 10.44 0.37 -2.76
N TYR A 334 11.56 0.08 -2.11
CA TYR A 334 12.27 -1.19 -2.23
C TYR A 334 12.67 -1.76 -0.87
N ASP A 335 12.47 -3.06 -0.70
CA ASP A 335 12.83 -3.82 0.52
C ASP A 335 12.15 -3.24 1.77
N VAL A 336 10.82 -3.23 1.74
CA VAL A 336 9.96 -2.67 2.79
C VAL A 336 9.26 -3.79 3.54
N VAL A 337 9.26 -3.74 4.86
CA VAL A 337 8.49 -4.63 5.73
C VAL A 337 7.11 -4.01 6.00
N GLY A 338 6.02 -4.72 5.78
CA GLY A 338 4.68 -4.12 5.79
C GLY A 338 4.40 -3.35 4.50
N ALA A 339 3.56 -2.31 4.58
CA ALA A 339 3.12 -1.54 3.42
C ALA A 339 4.19 -0.58 2.85
N ALA A 340 4.48 -0.65 1.55
CA ALA A 340 5.40 0.27 0.89
C ALA A 340 4.83 1.71 0.78
N PHE A 341 3.55 1.83 0.45
CA PHE A 341 2.78 3.07 0.49
C PHE A 341 1.53 2.84 1.37
N SER A 342 1.26 3.74 2.32
CA SER A 342 0.15 3.57 3.26
C SER A 342 -0.63 4.87 3.45
N THR A 343 -1.95 4.75 3.55
CA THR A 343 -2.75 5.66 4.38
C THR A 343 -2.99 5.04 5.76
N GLU A 344 -3.35 5.83 6.79
CA GLU A 344 -3.35 5.35 8.18
C GLU A 344 -4.72 5.44 8.86
N ALA A 345 -5.47 6.52 8.65
CA ALA A 345 -6.68 6.80 9.43
C ALA A 345 -8.00 6.57 8.66
N GLY A 346 -8.00 6.85 7.35
CA GLY A 346 -9.15 6.68 6.46
C GLY A 346 -9.73 8.00 5.90
N ASP A 347 -9.32 9.15 6.43
CA ASP A 347 -9.76 10.49 5.99
C ASP A 347 -8.83 11.10 4.92
N GLU A 348 -7.73 10.42 4.58
CA GLU A 348 -6.68 10.96 3.72
C GLU A 348 -7.12 11.23 2.29
N ILE A 349 -6.49 12.24 1.69
CA ILE A 349 -6.71 12.66 0.30
C ILE A 349 -5.39 12.92 -0.43
N GLY A 350 -5.46 13.06 -1.74
CA GLY A 350 -4.29 13.27 -2.61
C GLY A 350 -4.20 12.20 -3.67
N SER A 351 -2.98 11.76 -3.98
CA SER A 351 -2.77 10.66 -4.92
C SER A 351 -1.52 9.84 -4.68
N PHE A 352 -1.63 8.55 -4.98
CA PHE A 352 -0.53 7.68 -5.34
C PHE A 352 -0.58 7.52 -6.86
N ASP A 353 0.34 8.18 -7.58
CA ASP A 353 0.37 8.19 -9.05
C ASP A 353 1.72 7.74 -9.60
N GLY A 354 1.74 6.66 -10.38
CA GLY A 354 2.96 6.21 -11.06
C GLY A 354 4.05 5.67 -10.14
N ASN A 355 3.74 5.32 -8.88
CA ASN A 355 4.75 4.81 -7.96
C ASN A 355 5.02 3.31 -8.20
N ILE A 356 6.19 2.84 -7.76
CA ILE A 356 6.55 1.43 -7.82
C ILE A 356 7.01 0.90 -6.46
N ALA A 357 6.48 -0.26 -6.07
CA ALA A 357 6.85 -1.01 -4.87
C ALA A 357 7.45 -2.36 -5.29
N ILE A 358 8.68 -2.66 -4.83
CA ILE A 358 9.36 -3.94 -5.14
C ILE A 358 9.85 -4.58 -3.84
N ARG A 359 9.53 -5.86 -3.65
CA ARG A 359 9.94 -6.68 -2.49
C ARG A 359 9.36 -6.13 -1.18
N MET A 360 8.15 -6.59 -0.85
CA MET A 360 7.47 -6.29 0.40
C MET A 360 7.43 -7.54 1.28
N HIS A 361 7.72 -7.38 2.57
CA HIS A 361 7.79 -8.49 3.54
C HIS A 361 6.69 -8.38 4.58
N GLY A 362 5.91 -9.43 4.77
CA GLY A 362 4.80 -9.48 5.70
C GLY A 362 5.09 -10.23 6.98
N SER A 363 4.24 -10.02 8.00
CA SER A 363 4.23 -10.83 9.22
C SER A 363 3.84 -12.30 8.97
N GLY A 364 3.20 -12.59 7.83
CA GLY A 364 2.62 -13.91 7.52
C GLY A 364 1.26 -14.14 8.16
N GLU A 365 0.68 -13.11 8.78
CA GLU A 365 -0.66 -13.12 9.36
C GLU A 365 -1.65 -12.42 8.41
N GLU A 366 -2.93 -12.75 8.53
CA GLU A 366 -4.02 -12.11 7.78
C GLU A 366 -4.10 -10.61 8.12
N PRO A 367 -4.47 -9.72 7.17
CA PRO A 367 -4.57 -8.28 7.41
C PRO A 367 -5.45 -7.87 8.60
N ILE A 368 -6.46 -8.69 8.91
CA ILE A 368 -7.43 -8.46 9.99
C ILE A 368 -6.87 -8.80 11.38
N SER A 369 -5.76 -9.55 11.49
CA SER A 369 -5.36 -10.17 12.76
C SER A 369 -4.96 -9.19 13.86
N ARG A 370 -4.67 -7.93 13.48
CA ARG A 370 -4.24 -6.86 14.41
C ARG A 370 -5.17 -5.63 14.38
N GLN A 371 -6.41 -5.85 13.93
CA GLN A 371 -7.42 -4.80 13.77
C GLN A 371 -7.75 -4.10 15.10
N GLU A 372 -7.93 -4.87 16.18
CA GLU A 372 -8.27 -4.36 17.51
C GLU A 372 -7.16 -3.47 18.10
N GLU A 373 -5.91 -3.70 17.69
CA GLU A 373 -4.75 -2.90 18.07
C GLU A 373 -4.54 -1.66 17.18
N GLY A 374 -5.28 -1.53 16.08
CA GLY A 374 -5.04 -0.49 15.07
C GLY A 374 -3.69 -0.63 14.34
N ASP A 375 -3.06 -1.82 14.38
CA ASP A 375 -1.77 -2.09 13.74
C ASP A 375 -1.96 -2.63 12.33
N PHE A 376 -2.24 -1.74 11.38
CA PHE A 376 -2.57 -2.11 9.99
C PHE A 376 -1.33 -2.28 9.07
N GLY A 377 -1.54 -2.76 7.85
CA GLY A 377 -0.52 -2.79 6.79
C GLY A 377 0.75 -3.58 7.12
N HIS A 378 0.60 -4.68 7.85
CA HIS A 378 1.69 -5.56 8.29
C HIS A 378 1.85 -6.81 7.42
N ALA A 379 0.92 -7.10 6.51
CA ALA A 379 0.89 -8.33 5.70
C ALA A 379 1.91 -8.33 4.54
N GLY A 380 2.60 -7.21 4.30
CA GLY A 380 3.65 -7.08 3.29
C GLY A 380 3.09 -6.62 1.96
N ASP A 381 2.43 -5.46 1.98
CA ASP A 381 1.61 -4.95 0.88
C ASP A 381 2.34 -3.88 0.06
N GLY A 382 2.08 -3.79 -1.24
CA GLY A 382 2.59 -2.69 -2.06
C GLY A 382 1.93 -1.36 -1.70
N PHE A 383 0.60 -1.33 -1.74
CA PHE A 383 -0.22 -0.15 -1.50
C PHE A 383 -1.35 -0.47 -0.52
N TRP A 384 -1.32 0.11 0.67
CA TRP A 384 -2.36 -0.01 1.70
C TRP A 384 -3.21 1.26 1.78
N LEU A 385 -4.52 1.11 1.67
CA LEU A 385 -5.47 2.22 1.79
C LEU A 385 -6.46 1.96 2.92
N GLN A 386 -6.36 2.75 3.97
CA GLN A 386 -7.32 2.76 5.07
C GLN A 386 -8.66 3.43 4.69
N GLY A 387 -8.71 4.18 3.58
CA GLY A 387 -9.90 4.92 3.18
C GLY A 387 -9.94 5.30 1.71
N PRO A 388 -11.08 5.88 1.25
CA PRO A 388 -11.39 5.98 -0.17
C PRO A 388 -10.92 7.28 -0.83
N GLY A 389 -10.34 8.23 -0.09
CA GLY A 389 -10.12 9.60 -0.56
C GLY A 389 -8.90 9.84 -1.45
N VAL A 390 -7.94 8.91 -1.46
CA VAL A 390 -6.70 8.98 -2.24
C VAL A 390 -6.93 8.38 -3.64
N ARG A 391 -6.55 9.11 -4.69
CA ARG A 391 -6.52 8.55 -6.06
C ARG A 391 -5.34 7.59 -6.18
N VAL A 392 -5.58 6.39 -6.69
CA VAL A 392 -4.55 5.35 -6.88
C VAL A 392 -4.48 5.01 -8.36
N GLU A 393 -3.53 5.62 -9.04
CA GLU A 393 -3.43 5.61 -10.50
C GLU A 393 -2.05 5.14 -10.97
N ASN A 394 -2.01 4.24 -11.95
CA ASN A 394 -0.78 3.86 -12.67
C ASN A 394 0.36 3.31 -11.79
N ASN A 395 0.04 2.75 -10.61
CA ASN A 395 1.06 2.24 -9.71
C ASN A 395 1.43 0.79 -10.04
N VAL A 396 2.65 0.40 -9.67
CA VAL A 396 3.18 -0.94 -9.91
C VAL A 396 3.59 -1.58 -8.57
N ALA A 397 3.09 -2.76 -8.27
CA ALA A 397 3.56 -3.57 -7.14
C ALA A 397 4.16 -4.89 -7.65
N ALA A 398 5.35 -5.25 -7.18
CA ALA A 398 5.96 -6.53 -7.50
C ALA A 398 6.65 -7.18 -6.31
N GLY A 399 6.47 -8.49 -6.14
CA GLY A 399 7.13 -9.20 -5.04
C GLY A 399 6.50 -8.92 -3.68
N ALA A 400 5.16 -8.81 -3.59
CA ALA A 400 4.46 -8.68 -2.32
C ALA A 400 4.21 -10.06 -1.70
N THR A 401 4.62 -10.26 -0.44
CA THR A 401 4.20 -11.46 0.32
C THR A 401 2.74 -11.39 0.77
N GLY A 402 2.17 -10.17 0.83
CA GLY A 402 0.74 -9.92 1.01
C GLY A 402 0.09 -9.53 -0.33
N SER A 403 -0.59 -8.40 -0.35
CA SER A 403 -1.27 -7.88 -1.53
C SER A 403 -0.44 -6.84 -2.27
N GLY A 404 -0.43 -6.88 -3.61
CA GLY A 404 0.14 -5.77 -4.38
C GLY A 404 -0.58 -4.46 -4.07
N LEU A 405 -1.91 -4.47 -4.08
CA LEU A 405 -2.75 -3.35 -3.64
C LEU A 405 -3.86 -3.86 -2.71
N ILE A 406 -4.13 -3.15 -1.63
CA ILE A 406 -5.23 -3.45 -0.72
C ILE A 406 -5.99 -2.18 -0.33
N LEU A 407 -7.31 -2.25 -0.48
CA LEU A 407 -8.25 -1.32 0.15
C LEU A 407 -8.79 -1.98 1.42
N TYR A 408 -8.51 -1.40 2.58
CA TYR A 408 -8.97 -1.84 3.88
C TYR A 408 -9.73 -0.67 4.52
N ALA A 409 -10.96 -0.44 4.07
CA ALA A 409 -11.70 0.81 4.32
C ALA A 409 -12.31 0.89 5.75
N GLU A 410 -11.55 0.47 6.76
CA GLU A 410 -11.94 0.54 8.16
C GLU A 410 -11.37 1.81 8.81
N PRO A 411 -12.19 2.65 9.45
CA PRO A 411 -11.67 3.86 10.10
C PRO A 411 -10.78 3.54 11.30
N LEU A 412 -9.68 4.27 11.45
CA LEU A 412 -8.85 4.20 12.66
C LEU A 412 -9.56 4.92 13.82
N PHE A 413 -9.56 4.29 15.00
CA PHE A 413 -9.85 4.98 16.26
C PHE A 413 -8.56 5.58 16.82
N GLU A 414 -8.55 6.90 17.03
CA GLU A 414 -7.40 7.59 17.58
C GLU A 414 -7.70 8.14 18.99
N ASP A 415 -6.82 7.85 19.94
CA ASP A 415 -6.95 8.28 21.32
C ASP A 415 -7.11 9.81 21.43
N GLY A 416 -8.22 10.23 22.04
CA GLY A 416 -8.58 11.64 22.24
C GLY A 416 -9.17 12.35 21.01
N LEU A 417 -9.26 11.68 19.85
CA LEU A 417 -9.88 12.19 18.63
C LEU A 417 -11.15 11.41 18.26
N GLY A 418 -11.21 10.13 18.64
CA GLY A 418 -12.33 9.24 18.35
C GLY A 418 -12.15 8.48 17.04
N LEU A 419 -13.25 7.92 16.54
CA LEU A 419 -13.29 7.19 15.28
C LEU A 419 -13.18 8.16 14.11
N THR A 420 -12.31 7.86 13.15
CA THR A 420 -12.09 8.68 11.96
C THR A 420 -13.34 8.69 11.06
N THR A 421 -13.70 9.86 10.54
CA THR A 421 -14.78 10.05 9.56
C THR A 421 -14.24 10.67 8.27
N PHE A 422 -14.92 10.44 7.15
CA PHE A 422 -14.54 10.98 5.85
C PHE A 422 -15.24 12.33 5.58
N PRO A 423 -14.52 13.43 5.33
CA PRO A 423 -15.14 14.74 5.10
C PRO A 423 -16.04 14.75 3.86
N SER A 424 -17.30 15.15 4.02
CA SER A 424 -18.30 15.17 2.94
C SER A 424 -17.92 16.07 1.77
N ALA A 425 -17.15 17.13 2.05
CA ALA A 425 -16.62 18.04 1.02
C ALA A 425 -15.67 17.34 0.03
N ASN A 426 -15.11 16.19 0.40
CA ASN A 426 -14.20 15.41 -0.44
C ASN A 426 -14.89 14.32 -1.26
N LEU A 427 -16.20 14.10 -1.05
CA LEU A 427 -17.00 13.17 -1.85
C LEU A 427 -17.07 13.60 -3.32
N PRO A 428 -17.19 12.65 -4.27
CA PRO A 428 -17.46 12.97 -5.68
C PRO A 428 -18.71 13.84 -5.87
N ASP A 429 -19.76 13.57 -5.08
CA ASP A 429 -20.95 14.42 -4.96
C ASP A 429 -21.23 14.73 -3.48
N PRO A 430 -20.77 15.89 -2.97
CA PRO A 430 -21.01 16.30 -1.58
C PRO A 430 -22.50 16.48 -1.23
N THR A 431 -23.40 16.61 -2.21
CA THR A 431 -24.83 16.78 -1.92
C THR A 431 -25.49 15.53 -1.35
N ILE A 432 -24.89 14.35 -1.59
CA ILE A 432 -25.36 13.07 -1.05
C ILE A 432 -25.31 13.04 0.47
N ALA A 433 -24.35 13.74 1.09
CA ALA A 433 -24.24 13.83 2.55
C ALA A 433 -25.41 14.58 3.22
N ALA A 434 -26.36 15.12 2.46
CA ALA A 434 -27.58 15.77 2.97
C ALA A 434 -27.33 16.90 3.99
N GLY A 435 -26.16 17.54 3.93
CA GLY A 435 -25.73 18.62 4.83
C GLY A 435 -24.90 18.17 6.03
N ALA A 436 -24.58 16.88 6.16
CA ALA A 436 -23.59 16.40 7.13
C ALA A 436 -22.17 16.83 6.72
N ASP A 437 -21.36 17.22 7.70
CA ASP A 437 -19.97 17.65 7.47
C ASP A 437 -19.06 16.48 7.08
N ASP A 438 -19.42 15.26 7.53
CA ASP A 438 -18.70 14.02 7.27
C ASP A 438 -19.65 12.82 7.07
N VAL A 439 -19.07 11.72 6.59
CA VAL A 439 -19.72 10.41 6.43
C VAL A 439 -18.78 9.31 6.92
N PRO A 440 -19.27 8.10 7.24
CA PRO A 440 -18.39 6.99 7.61
C PRO A 440 -17.39 6.63 6.50
N VAL A 441 -16.15 6.34 6.89
CA VAL A 441 -15.05 6.01 5.95
C VAL A 441 -15.43 4.84 5.05
N SER A 442 -15.95 3.75 5.62
CA SER A 442 -16.32 2.53 4.89
C SER A 442 -17.47 2.74 3.90
N LEU A 443 -18.27 3.80 4.04
CA LEU A 443 -19.35 4.11 3.09
C LEU A 443 -18.93 5.10 2.01
N ALA A 444 -17.85 5.86 2.17
CA ALA A 444 -17.50 6.82 1.12
C ALA A 444 -17.06 6.09 -0.18
N PRO A 445 -17.55 6.52 -1.36
CA PRO A 445 -17.17 5.92 -2.63
C PRO A 445 -15.70 6.21 -2.94
N LEU A 446 -15.03 5.26 -3.61
CA LEU A 446 -13.63 5.41 -3.99
C LEU A 446 -13.41 6.66 -4.86
N ALA A 447 -12.30 7.33 -4.61
CA ALA A 447 -11.63 8.15 -5.61
C ALA A 447 -11.16 7.26 -6.78
N ALA A 448 -10.53 7.86 -7.79
CA ALA A 448 -10.06 7.10 -8.96
C ALA A 448 -9.12 5.95 -8.53
N PHE A 449 -9.43 4.73 -8.94
CA PHE A 449 -8.63 3.52 -8.71
C PHE A 449 -8.46 2.79 -10.04
N ARG A 450 -7.38 3.08 -10.77
CA ARG A 450 -7.23 2.60 -12.16
C ARG A 450 -5.81 2.56 -12.69
N GLY A 451 -5.58 1.78 -13.73
CA GLY A 451 -4.27 1.71 -14.41
C GLY A 451 -3.20 1.00 -13.60
N ASN A 452 -3.55 0.38 -12.47
CA ASN A 452 -2.58 -0.22 -11.56
C ASN A 452 -2.17 -1.62 -12.03
N GLU A 453 -0.90 -1.95 -11.82
CA GLU A 453 -0.31 -3.22 -12.19
C GLU A 453 0.26 -3.91 -10.94
N SER A 454 0.02 -5.22 -10.82
CA SER A 454 0.58 -6.03 -9.73
C SER A 454 1.00 -7.40 -10.23
N TYR A 455 2.22 -7.82 -9.87
CA TYR A 455 2.72 -9.11 -10.30
C TYR A 455 3.73 -9.77 -9.37
N GLY A 456 3.94 -11.08 -9.56
CA GLY A 456 4.90 -11.83 -8.77
C GLY A 456 4.62 -11.73 -7.27
N SER A 457 3.34 -11.74 -6.88
CA SER A 457 2.89 -11.51 -5.50
C SER A 457 1.95 -12.63 -5.06
N ALA A 458 1.78 -12.78 -3.74
CA ALA A 458 0.80 -13.73 -3.20
C ALA A 458 -0.62 -13.35 -3.67
N LEU A 459 -0.99 -12.07 -3.51
CA LEU A 459 -2.23 -11.50 -4.01
C LEU A 459 -1.93 -10.33 -4.96
N GLY A 460 -2.59 -10.31 -6.12
CA GLY A 460 -2.48 -9.18 -7.04
C GLY A 460 -3.11 -7.91 -6.46
N ALA A 461 -4.38 -7.99 -6.08
CA ALA A 461 -5.09 -6.94 -5.36
C ALA A 461 -6.20 -7.49 -4.44
N GLN A 462 -6.59 -6.70 -3.45
CA GLN A 462 -7.57 -7.08 -2.44
C GLN A 462 -8.46 -5.92 -1.97
N ILE A 463 -9.72 -6.22 -1.64
CA ILE A 463 -10.64 -5.28 -0.98
C ILE A 463 -11.19 -5.91 0.30
N TYR A 464 -11.21 -5.11 1.36
CA TYR A 464 -11.85 -5.34 2.65
C TYR A 464 -12.72 -4.15 3.05
N TYR A 465 -13.83 -4.46 3.72
CA TYR A 465 -14.70 -3.51 4.41
C TYR A 465 -15.14 -2.29 3.59
N HIS A 466 -15.40 -2.49 2.29
CA HIS A 466 -15.76 -1.40 1.40
C HIS A 466 -17.26 -1.35 1.12
N ARG A 467 -17.86 -0.17 1.31
CA ARG A 467 -19.30 0.13 1.15
C ARG A 467 -20.20 -0.69 2.09
N THR A 468 -19.62 -1.27 3.14
CA THR A 468 -20.28 -2.20 4.04
C THR A 468 -20.75 -1.54 5.33
N PHE A 469 -21.74 -2.15 5.97
CA PHE A 469 -22.25 -1.73 7.29
C PHE A 469 -21.54 -2.42 8.46
N ILE A 470 -20.57 -3.29 8.19
CA ILE A 470 -19.92 -4.12 9.22
C ILE A 470 -19.06 -3.30 10.17
N THR A 471 -18.45 -2.23 9.67
CA THR A 471 -17.55 -1.34 10.43
C THR A 471 -18.24 -0.03 10.85
N ILE A 472 -19.57 -0.02 10.87
CA ILE A 472 -20.39 1.16 11.21
C ILE A 472 -20.84 1.07 12.66
N GLU A 473 -20.64 2.16 13.41
CA GLU A 473 -21.07 2.31 14.80
C GLU A 473 -22.55 2.74 14.91
N GLU A 474 -23.19 2.52 16.07
CA GLU A 474 -24.62 2.82 16.30
C GLU A 474 -24.96 4.31 16.03
N ASP A 475 -24.04 5.23 16.34
CA ASP A 475 -24.23 6.67 16.12
C ASP A 475 -24.05 7.11 14.65
N GLN A 476 -23.55 6.22 13.79
CA GLN A 476 -23.38 6.42 12.34
C GLN A 476 -24.55 5.83 11.51
N GLU A 477 -25.54 5.19 12.16
CA GLU A 477 -26.68 4.56 11.49
C GLU A 477 -27.55 5.54 10.66
N GLU A 478 -27.59 6.82 11.01
CA GLU A 478 -28.34 7.80 10.20
C GLU A 478 -27.69 7.97 8.81
N GLN A 479 -26.37 8.08 8.77
CA GLN A 479 -25.58 8.16 7.54
C GLN A 479 -25.56 6.84 6.76
N ALA A 480 -25.86 5.71 7.41
CA ALA A 480 -26.02 4.42 6.74
C ALA A 480 -27.19 4.40 5.73
N SER A 481 -28.15 5.32 5.84
CA SER A 481 -29.25 5.47 4.88
C SER A 481 -28.85 6.13 3.56
N LEU A 482 -27.66 6.75 3.50
CA LEU A 482 -27.19 7.49 2.33
C LEU A 482 -26.90 6.57 1.15
N GLN A 483 -27.38 6.96 -0.03
CA GLN A 483 -27.25 6.19 -1.26
C GLN A 483 -26.16 6.82 -2.12
N PHE A 484 -24.95 6.24 -2.07
CA PHE A 484 -23.85 6.65 -2.93
C PHE A 484 -23.84 5.84 -4.22
N ALA A 485 -23.21 6.40 -5.26
CA ALA A 485 -22.92 5.65 -6.48
C ALA A 485 -21.98 4.45 -6.17
N PRO A 486 -22.04 3.38 -6.98
CA PRO A 486 -21.07 2.30 -6.88
C PRO A 486 -19.63 2.80 -6.98
N SER A 487 -18.73 2.14 -6.25
CA SER A 487 -17.29 2.39 -6.43
C SER A 487 -16.78 1.66 -7.67
N LEU A 488 -15.79 2.22 -8.34
CA LEU A 488 -15.24 1.68 -9.58
C LEU A 488 -13.76 1.35 -9.44
N VAL A 489 -13.43 0.10 -9.74
CA VAL A 489 -12.06 -0.39 -9.89
C VAL A 489 -11.90 -0.79 -11.36
N GLU A 490 -11.02 -0.10 -12.10
CA GLU A 490 -10.94 -0.28 -13.55
C GLU A 490 -9.51 -0.33 -14.12
N ASP A 491 -9.36 -0.85 -15.33
CA ASP A 491 -8.11 -0.83 -16.11
C ASP A 491 -6.89 -1.38 -15.34
N MET A 492 -6.98 -2.58 -14.77
CA MET A 492 -5.91 -3.19 -13.98
C MET A 492 -5.22 -4.36 -14.68
N ASP A 493 -3.91 -4.48 -14.43
CA ASP A 493 -3.08 -5.60 -14.88
C ASP A 493 -2.56 -6.41 -13.71
N LEU A 494 -3.15 -7.58 -13.46
CA LEU A 494 -2.77 -8.47 -12.37
C LEU A 494 -2.18 -9.74 -12.98
N TRP A 495 -0.88 -9.99 -12.83
CA TRP A 495 -0.27 -11.13 -13.51
C TRP A 495 0.79 -11.88 -12.70
N SER A 496 0.93 -13.18 -12.94
CA SER A 496 1.87 -14.03 -12.19
C SER A 496 1.74 -13.93 -10.67
N ASN A 497 0.51 -13.73 -10.19
CA ASN A 497 0.15 -13.76 -8.77
C ASN A 497 -0.47 -15.11 -8.43
N ALA A 498 -0.30 -15.59 -7.19
CA ALA A 498 -0.92 -16.85 -6.76
C ALA A 498 -2.45 -16.74 -6.84
N THR A 499 -3.00 -15.64 -6.31
CA THR A 499 -4.38 -15.22 -6.52
C THR A 499 -4.41 -13.83 -7.16
N GLY A 500 -5.23 -13.65 -8.20
CA GLY A 500 -5.26 -12.39 -8.96
C GLY A 500 -5.91 -11.26 -8.17
N MET A 501 -7.20 -11.40 -7.86
CA MET A 501 -8.00 -10.41 -7.14
C MET A 501 -8.84 -11.09 -6.07
N LEU A 502 -8.93 -10.51 -4.87
CA LEU A 502 -9.78 -10.99 -3.79
C LEU A 502 -10.71 -9.88 -3.27
N ALA A 503 -12.01 -10.14 -3.25
CA ALA A 503 -13.00 -9.25 -2.64
C ALA A 503 -13.56 -9.88 -1.37
N SER A 504 -13.49 -9.15 -0.25
CA SER A 504 -14.03 -9.53 1.05
C SER A 504 -14.87 -8.38 1.61
N TYR A 505 -16.02 -8.70 2.22
CA TYR A 505 -16.89 -7.70 2.85
C TYR A 505 -17.20 -6.49 1.94
N THR A 506 -17.33 -6.73 0.64
CA THR A 506 -17.47 -5.68 -0.37
C THR A 506 -18.92 -5.54 -0.82
N VAL A 507 -19.38 -4.30 -0.99
CA VAL A 507 -20.75 -3.98 -1.43
C VAL A 507 -20.72 -2.94 -2.56
N ASP A 508 -21.72 -2.93 -3.44
CA ASP A 508 -21.94 -1.87 -4.45
C ASP A 508 -20.66 -1.40 -5.16
N THR A 509 -19.97 -2.36 -5.79
CA THR A 509 -18.66 -2.15 -6.43
C THR A 509 -18.66 -2.74 -7.84
N GLU A 510 -18.17 -1.94 -8.79
CA GLU A 510 -17.97 -2.30 -10.19
C GLU A 510 -16.48 -2.59 -10.46
N PHE A 511 -16.24 -3.66 -11.18
CA PHE A 511 -14.92 -4.11 -11.65
C PHE A 511 -14.94 -4.12 -13.17
N ARG A 512 -14.17 -3.23 -13.81
CA ARG A 512 -14.17 -3.06 -15.28
C ARG A 512 -12.77 -3.23 -15.89
N ASP A 513 -12.67 -3.92 -17.01
CA ASP A 513 -11.43 -3.95 -17.82
C ASP A 513 -10.19 -4.49 -17.05
N LEU A 514 -10.39 -5.47 -16.15
CA LEU A 514 -9.29 -6.13 -15.45
C LEU A 514 -8.73 -7.27 -16.28
N ARG A 515 -7.40 -7.28 -16.47
CA ARG A 515 -6.64 -8.38 -17.07
C ARG A 515 -5.90 -9.14 -15.97
N ILE A 516 -6.31 -10.38 -15.76
CA ILE A 516 -5.82 -11.26 -14.70
C ILE A 516 -5.18 -12.50 -15.33
N ILE A 517 -3.85 -12.61 -15.28
CA ILE A 517 -3.08 -13.64 -15.99
C ILE A 517 -2.24 -14.46 -15.00
N GLY A 518 -2.52 -15.75 -14.89
CA GLY A 518 -1.84 -16.63 -13.95
C GLY A 518 -0.35 -16.82 -14.22
N PRO A 519 0.41 -17.33 -13.23
CA PRO A 519 1.82 -17.65 -13.36
C PRO A 519 2.11 -18.59 -14.54
N GLY A 520 3.22 -18.35 -15.24
CA GLY A 520 3.61 -19.14 -16.40
C GLY A 520 3.99 -20.59 -16.09
N ASP A 521 4.20 -20.92 -14.81
CA ASP A 521 4.47 -22.27 -14.32
C ASP A 521 3.20 -23.05 -13.94
N GLY A 522 2.03 -22.42 -14.02
CA GLY A 522 0.74 -23.04 -13.71
C GLY A 522 0.41 -23.13 -12.21
N SER A 523 1.10 -22.37 -11.36
CA SER A 523 0.85 -22.32 -9.92
C SER A 523 -0.29 -21.39 -9.48
N GLY A 524 -1.03 -20.79 -10.41
CA GLY A 524 -2.15 -19.90 -10.10
C GLY A 524 -3.34 -20.67 -9.54
N ASP A 525 -3.81 -20.25 -8.37
CA ASP A 525 -4.98 -20.79 -7.69
C ASP A 525 -6.25 -20.17 -8.29
N THR A 526 -6.59 -18.94 -7.86
CA THR A 526 -7.83 -18.28 -8.27
C THR A 526 -7.55 -16.93 -8.93
N GLY A 527 -8.15 -16.69 -10.11
CA GLY A 527 -8.01 -15.44 -10.85
C GLY A 527 -8.74 -14.30 -10.13
N PHE A 528 -10.05 -14.42 -9.97
CA PHE A 528 -10.86 -13.50 -9.18
C PHE A 528 -11.67 -14.29 -8.16
N ASP A 529 -11.38 -14.08 -6.89
CA ASP A 529 -12.10 -14.66 -5.78
C ASP A 529 -13.05 -13.64 -5.15
N ALA A 530 -14.35 -13.89 -5.26
CA ALA A 530 -15.38 -13.16 -4.54
C ALA A 530 -16.29 -14.08 -3.72
N ALA A 531 -15.91 -15.35 -3.53
CA ALA A 531 -16.74 -16.36 -2.88
C ALA A 531 -16.22 -16.80 -1.52
N SER A 532 -14.90 -16.74 -1.29
CA SER A 532 -14.28 -17.18 -0.03
C SER A 532 -14.84 -16.45 1.19
N ASN A 533 -15.17 -15.16 1.02
CA ASN A 533 -15.90 -14.40 2.03
C ASN A 533 -17.40 -14.36 1.71
N PHE A 534 -18.25 -14.73 2.67
CA PHE A 534 -19.70 -14.85 2.47
C PHE A 534 -20.45 -13.50 2.48
N TYR A 535 -19.75 -12.40 2.74
CA TYR A 535 -20.31 -11.07 2.99
C TYR A 535 -20.11 -10.09 1.85
N ASN A 536 -19.75 -10.58 0.66
CA ASN A 536 -19.92 -9.80 -0.56
C ASN A 536 -21.42 -9.73 -0.89
N ARG A 537 -21.99 -8.52 -0.81
CA ARG A 537 -23.44 -8.27 -0.81
C ARG A 537 -23.80 -7.07 -1.69
N GLY A 538 -25.10 -6.79 -1.83
CA GLY A 538 -25.57 -5.66 -2.63
C GLY A 538 -25.44 -5.92 -4.12
N THR A 539 -25.01 -4.92 -4.89
CA THR A 539 -24.88 -5.03 -6.35
C THR A 539 -23.41 -5.09 -6.77
N HIS A 540 -23.06 -6.06 -7.61
CA HIS A 540 -21.73 -6.15 -8.21
C HIS A 540 -21.83 -6.23 -9.73
N LEU A 541 -21.02 -5.43 -10.41
CA LEU A 541 -20.82 -5.51 -11.85
C LEU A 541 -19.39 -5.95 -12.13
N TYR A 542 -19.25 -7.01 -12.92
CA TYR A 542 -17.99 -7.50 -13.45
C TYR A 542 -18.03 -7.36 -14.96
N GLU A 543 -17.39 -6.33 -15.50
CA GLU A 543 -17.47 -5.95 -16.90
C GLU A 543 -16.14 -6.14 -17.63
N ASN A 544 -16.18 -6.90 -18.73
CA ASN A 544 -15.03 -7.13 -19.60
C ASN A 544 -13.76 -7.64 -18.87
N LEU A 545 -13.93 -8.60 -17.97
CA LEU A 545 -12.79 -9.27 -17.32
C LEU A 545 -12.05 -10.18 -18.33
N SER A 546 -10.73 -10.17 -18.29
CA SER A 546 -9.89 -11.13 -19.02
C SER A 546 -9.11 -11.98 -18.02
N VAL A 547 -9.58 -13.20 -17.74
CA VAL A 547 -8.98 -14.08 -16.74
C VAL A 547 -8.45 -15.37 -17.38
N GLU A 548 -7.16 -15.65 -17.25
CA GLU A 548 -6.56 -16.85 -17.82
C GLU A 548 -5.43 -17.44 -16.97
N GLY A 549 -5.19 -18.74 -17.11
CA GLY A 549 -4.03 -19.40 -16.51
C GLY A 549 -4.16 -19.73 -15.03
N TYR A 550 -5.38 -19.75 -14.49
CA TYR A 550 -5.68 -20.18 -13.11
C TYR A 550 -6.37 -21.54 -13.07
N GLU A 551 -6.33 -22.19 -11.91
CA GLU A 551 -7.21 -23.31 -11.59
C GLU A 551 -8.68 -22.86 -11.63
N ILE A 552 -9.02 -21.83 -10.86
CA ILE A 552 -10.34 -21.19 -10.89
C ILE A 552 -10.21 -19.80 -11.51
N GLY A 553 -10.96 -19.52 -12.59
CA GLY A 553 -10.99 -18.21 -13.22
C GLY A 553 -11.73 -17.19 -12.36
N PHE A 554 -13.03 -17.42 -12.13
CA PHE A 554 -13.89 -16.53 -11.36
C PHE A 554 -14.72 -17.32 -10.36
N SER A 555 -14.46 -17.10 -9.07
CA SER A 555 -15.24 -17.64 -7.97
C SER A 555 -16.32 -16.62 -7.58
N ALA A 556 -17.58 -16.93 -7.90
CA ALA A 556 -18.64 -15.92 -7.89
C ALA A 556 -19.20 -15.60 -6.48
N PRO A 557 -19.66 -14.35 -6.24
CA PRO A 557 -20.28 -14.00 -4.97
C PRO A 557 -21.41 -14.92 -4.55
N ARG A 558 -21.46 -15.15 -3.24
CA ARG A 558 -22.43 -16.07 -2.62
C ARG A 558 -23.71 -15.38 -2.15
N SER A 559 -23.81 -14.06 -2.33
CA SER A 559 -24.96 -13.23 -1.98
C SER A 559 -25.06 -12.04 -2.94
N GLY A 560 -26.25 -11.42 -3.04
CA GLY A 560 -26.44 -10.17 -3.78
C GLY A 560 -26.92 -10.33 -5.24
N VAL A 561 -26.87 -9.23 -5.98
CA VAL A 561 -27.23 -9.13 -7.39
C VAL A 561 -25.95 -8.91 -8.19
N ILE A 562 -25.58 -9.91 -8.97
CA ILE A 562 -24.33 -9.99 -9.70
C ILE A 562 -24.60 -9.97 -11.20
N GLU A 563 -23.95 -9.05 -11.90
CA GLU A 563 -23.89 -9.03 -13.35
C GLU A 563 -22.46 -9.27 -13.82
N VAL A 564 -22.25 -10.32 -14.61
CA VAL A 564 -21.00 -10.59 -15.31
C VAL A 564 -21.25 -10.31 -16.79
N ASN A 565 -20.72 -9.20 -17.29
CA ASN A 565 -21.00 -8.69 -18.63
C ASN A 565 -19.76 -8.75 -19.53
N GLY A 566 -19.73 -9.76 -20.39
CA GLY A 566 -18.63 -9.99 -21.34
C GLY A 566 -17.31 -10.37 -20.66
N GLY A 567 -16.29 -10.59 -21.49
CA GLY A 567 -14.94 -10.92 -21.03
C GLY A 567 -14.31 -12.07 -21.81
N TYR A 568 -13.10 -12.46 -21.39
CA TYR A 568 -12.35 -13.58 -21.92
C TYR A 568 -11.88 -14.50 -20.79
N PHE A 569 -12.24 -15.79 -20.85
CA PHE A 569 -11.90 -16.77 -19.82
C PHE A 569 -11.17 -17.98 -20.41
N ASN A 570 -10.03 -18.36 -19.82
CA ASN A 570 -9.22 -19.49 -20.27
C ASN A 570 -8.50 -20.18 -19.10
N ASN A 571 -9.29 -20.80 -18.23
CA ASN A 571 -8.87 -21.41 -16.96
C ASN A 571 -9.26 -22.89 -16.93
N ILE A 572 -8.81 -23.63 -15.90
CA ILE A 572 -9.24 -25.02 -15.70
C ILE A 572 -10.74 -25.05 -15.42
N THR A 573 -11.21 -24.23 -14.48
CA THR A 573 -12.62 -23.93 -14.25
C THR A 573 -12.84 -22.44 -14.48
N ASP A 574 -13.57 -22.03 -15.53
CA ASP A 574 -13.76 -20.61 -15.83
C ASP A 574 -14.65 -19.90 -14.81
N PHE A 575 -15.79 -20.49 -14.46
CA PHE A 575 -16.72 -19.96 -13.46
C PHE A 575 -17.03 -21.02 -12.41
N TYR A 576 -16.69 -20.74 -11.16
CA TYR A 576 -17.01 -21.58 -10.00
C TYR A 576 -18.15 -20.94 -9.20
N LEU A 577 -19.23 -21.71 -9.01
CA LEU A 577 -20.48 -21.26 -8.42
C LEU A 577 -20.82 -22.11 -7.19
N ASN A 578 -20.67 -21.53 -6.01
CA ASN A 578 -21.17 -22.14 -4.77
C ASN A 578 -22.64 -21.80 -4.52
N GLU A 579 -23.22 -22.48 -3.54
CA GLU A 579 -24.53 -22.23 -2.98
C GLU A 579 -24.67 -20.78 -2.44
N PRO A 580 -25.84 -20.15 -2.60
CA PRO A 580 -26.12 -18.88 -1.95
C PRO A 580 -26.04 -19.00 -0.42
N ARG A 581 -25.56 -17.93 0.24
CA ARG A 581 -25.61 -17.80 1.71
C ARG A 581 -26.72 -16.88 2.19
N GLN A 582 -27.45 -16.22 1.28
CA GLN A 582 -28.59 -15.34 1.57
C GLN A 582 -29.71 -15.50 0.53
N LEU A 583 -30.95 -15.19 0.91
CA LEU A 583 -32.09 -15.18 -0.02
C LEU A 583 -31.89 -14.20 -1.16
N GLY A 584 -32.45 -14.56 -2.31
CA GLY A 584 -32.59 -13.62 -3.40
C GLY A 584 -31.31 -13.37 -4.20
N ARG A 585 -30.28 -14.23 -4.08
CA ARG A 585 -29.11 -14.14 -4.95
C ARG A 585 -29.54 -14.24 -6.41
N ARG A 586 -29.02 -13.32 -7.23
CA ARG A 586 -29.26 -13.25 -8.68
C ARG A 586 -27.92 -13.08 -9.38
N ILE A 587 -27.53 -14.04 -10.20
CA ILE A 587 -26.33 -13.94 -11.04
C ILE A 587 -26.78 -13.96 -12.50
N ARG A 588 -26.36 -12.96 -13.29
CA ARG A 588 -26.58 -12.93 -14.74
C ARG A 588 -25.23 -12.90 -15.45
N PHE A 589 -24.98 -13.90 -16.28
CA PHE A 589 -23.89 -13.92 -17.25
C PHE A 589 -24.42 -13.43 -18.60
N GLY A 590 -23.90 -12.32 -19.09
CA GLY A 590 -24.36 -11.66 -20.31
C GLY A 590 -23.21 -11.13 -21.18
N GLY A 591 -23.56 -10.39 -22.22
CA GLY A 591 -22.59 -9.72 -23.09
C GLY A 591 -21.81 -10.65 -24.03
N ASP A 592 -20.62 -10.19 -24.46
CA ASP A 592 -19.71 -10.95 -25.33
C ASP A 592 -18.71 -11.76 -24.49
N LEU A 593 -19.20 -12.85 -23.89
CA LEU A 593 -18.37 -13.82 -23.17
C LEU A 593 -17.64 -14.75 -24.14
N ARG A 594 -16.31 -14.69 -24.09
CA ARG A 594 -15.42 -15.46 -24.96
C ARG A 594 -14.60 -16.43 -24.12
N PHE A 595 -14.34 -17.60 -24.69
CA PHE A 595 -13.59 -18.65 -24.04
C PHE A 595 -12.35 -19.01 -24.87
N GLY A 596 -11.21 -19.18 -24.21
CA GLY A 596 -9.98 -19.63 -24.85
C GLY A 596 -10.00 -21.12 -25.25
N ASP A 597 -8.85 -21.65 -25.63
CA ASP A 597 -8.71 -23.02 -26.18
C ASP A 597 -8.05 -24.03 -25.22
N LEU A 598 -7.85 -23.68 -23.95
CA LEU A 598 -7.39 -24.62 -22.94
C LEU A 598 -8.33 -25.82 -22.88
N SER A 599 -7.79 -27.03 -22.91
CA SER A 599 -8.57 -28.27 -22.85
C SER A 599 -8.54 -28.93 -21.47
N SER A 600 -7.46 -28.72 -20.71
CA SER A 600 -7.19 -29.36 -19.42
C SER A 600 -6.05 -28.62 -18.72
N GLY A 601 -5.98 -28.71 -17.39
CA GLY A 601 -4.81 -28.28 -16.62
C GLY A 601 -4.34 -29.35 -15.64
N LEU A 602 -3.42 -28.96 -14.75
CA LEU A 602 -2.94 -29.79 -13.65
C LEU A 602 -3.40 -29.16 -12.34
N VAL A 603 -4.09 -29.95 -11.51
CA VAL A 603 -4.52 -29.58 -10.16
C VAL A 603 -3.93 -30.63 -9.23
N GLU A 604 -3.13 -30.22 -8.25
CA GLU A 604 -2.42 -31.12 -7.33
C GLU A 604 -1.63 -32.26 -8.03
N GLY A 605 -1.16 -32.04 -9.25
CA GLY A 605 -0.45 -33.02 -10.06
C GLY A 605 -1.34 -34.01 -10.85
N GLU A 606 -2.65 -33.91 -10.72
CA GLU A 606 -3.63 -34.66 -11.51
C GLU A 606 -4.13 -33.84 -12.71
N ARG A 607 -4.35 -34.51 -13.84
CA ARG A 607 -4.88 -33.84 -15.04
C ARG A 607 -6.38 -33.68 -14.92
N VAL A 608 -6.84 -32.44 -14.83
CA VAL A 608 -8.26 -32.07 -14.77
C VAL A 608 -8.70 -31.54 -16.13
N GLU A 609 -9.81 -32.06 -16.65
CA GLU A 609 -10.42 -31.56 -17.88
C GLU A 609 -11.08 -30.22 -17.61
N ARG A 610 -11.07 -29.31 -18.59
CA ARG A 610 -11.63 -27.99 -18.41
C ARG A 610 -13.15 -28.00 -18.17
N ALA A 611 -13.61 -27.18 -17.25
CA ALA A 611 -15.01 -26.82 -17.04
C ALA A 611 -15.25 -25.33 -17.33
N TYR A 612 -16.32 -25.00 -18.06
CA TYR A 612 -16.72 -23.60 -18.23
C TYR A 612 -17.49 -23.08 -17.01
N PHE A 613 -18.38 -23.91 -16.49
CA PHE A 613 -19.16 -23.64 -15.29
C PHE A 613 -19.10 -24.88 -14.42
N GLU A 614 -18.70 -24.69 -13.17
CA GLU A 614 -18.74 -25.69 -12.12
C GLU A 614 -19.66 -25.21 -11.01
N MET A 615 -20.58 -26.07 -10.61
CA MET A 615 -21.58 -25.78 -9.59
C MET A 615 -21.41 -26.79 -8.47
N ASP A 616 -20.80 -26.36 -7.38
CA ASP A 616 -20.35 -27.24 -6.31
C ASP A 616 -20.81 -26.68 -4.96
N PRO A 617 -21.97 -27.16 -4.47
CA PRO A 617 -22.57 -26.62 -3.26
C PRO A 617 -22.09 -27.35 -1.99
N GLU A 618 -21.78 -26.60 -0.94
CA GLU A 618 -21.48 -27.09 0.42
C GLU A 618 -22.65 -26.81 1.38
N PHE A 619 -23.45 -27.82 1.67
CA PHE A 619 -24.69 -27.65 2.45
C PHE A 619 -24.50 -27.61 3.96
N ALA A 620 -23.27 -27.71 4.45
CA ALA A 620 -23.00 -27.52 5.86
C ALA A 620 -23.30 -26.06 6.32
N PRO A 621 -24.04 -25.88 7.43
CA PRO A 621 -24.26 -24.56 8.03
C PRO A 621 -22.94 -23.97 8.54
N ALA A 622 -22.89 -22.64 8.56
CA ALA A 622 -21.81 -21.84 9.13
C ALA A 622 -22.40 -20.70 9.96
N ALA A 623 -21.57 -20.02 10.76
CA ALA A 623 -21.92 -18.76 11.41
C ALA A 623 -22.67 -17.81 10.45
N ASP A 624 -23.77 -17.22 10.92
CA ASP A 624 -24.63 -16.26 10.19
C ASP A 624 -25.27 -16.72 8.86
N SER A 625 -25.15 -18.00 8.50
CA SER A 625 -26.02 -18.60 7.49
C SER A 625 -27.44 -18.73 8.07
N ALA A 626 -28.50 -18.28 7.40
CA ALA A 626 -29.84 -18.60 7.91
C ALA A 626 -30.23 -20.04 7.54
N ASN A 627 -31.02 -20.67 8.42
CA ASN A 627 -31.49 -22.07 8.31
C ASN A 627 -32.24 -22.42 7.01
N GLU A 628 -32.53 -21.44 6.15
CA GLU A 628 -33.45 -21.53 5.01
C GLU A 628 -32.74 -21.36 3.64
N HIS A 629 -31.41 -21.22 3.57
CA HIS A 629 -30.78 -20.50 2.46
C HIS A 629 -30.15 -21.29 1.31
N PHE A 630 -30.02 -22.61 1.37
CA PHE A 630 -29.05 -23.25 0.48
C PHE A 630 -29.36 -23.13 -1.00
N LEU A 631 -30.62 -23.10 -1.44
CA LEU A 631 -30.96 -22.97 -2.87
C LEU A 631 -32.34 -22.32 -3.13
N LEU A 632 -33.04 -21.91 -2.06
CA LEU A 632 -34.38 -21.34 -2.14
C LEU A 632 -34.30 -19.97 -2.80
N ASP A 633 -34.91 -19.85 -3.98
CA ASP A 633 -34.93 -18.65 -4.81
C ASP A 633 -33.55 -18.22 -5.36
N ASP A 634 -32.56 -19.11 -5.51
CA ASP A 634 -31.33 -18.77 -6.25
C ASP A 634 -31.57 -18.72 -7.76
N GLN A 635 -31.01 -17.72 -8.44
CA GLN A 635 -31.11 -17.61 -9.89
C GLN A 635 -29.76 -17.35 -10.53
N VAL A 636 -29.31 -18.30 -11.36
CA VAL A 636 -28.14 -18.14 -12.23
C VAL A 636 -28.60 -18.16 -13.68
N LEU A 637 -28.51 -17.02 -14.37
CA LEU A 637 -28.98 -16.84 -15.74
C LEU A 637 -27.81 -16.73 -16.72
N LEU A 638 -27.91 -17.44 -17.83
CA LEU A 638 -27.05 -17.33 -19.00
C LEU A 638 -27.81 -16.61 -20.12
N ASP A 639 -27.28 -15.49 -20.54
CA ASP A 639 -27.78 -14.65 -21.63
C ASP A 639 -26.64 -14.16 -22.54
N PHE A 640 -25.88 -15.12 -23.08
CA PHE A 640 -24.78 -14.88 -24.00
C PHE A 640 -24.74 -15.96 -25.09
N GLY A 641 -24.19 -15.61 -26.25
CA GLY A 641 -24.03 -16.53 -27.38
C GLY A 641 -25.35 -17.22 -27.78
N PRO A 642 -25.45 -18.57 -27.73
CA PRO A 642 -26.67 -19.30 -28.05
C PRO A 642 -27.70 -19.33 -26.90
N TYR A 643 -27.31 -18.96 -25.68
CA TYR A 643 -28.19 -18.92 -24.52
C TYR A 643 -28.97 -17.61 -24.50
N ARG A 644 -30.27 -17.69 -24.17
CA ARG A 644 -31.18 -16.55 -24.02
C ARG A 644 -32.06 -16.79 -22.82
N ASP A 645 -31.81 -16.05 -21.75
CA ASP A 645 -32.42 -16.20 -20.43
C ASP A 645 -32.52 -17.68 -19.99
N LYS A 646 -31.42 -18.43 -20.13
CA LYS A 646 -31.36 -19.84 -19.70
C LYS A 646 -30.88 -19.92 -18.26
N GLN A 647 -31.65 -20.57 -17.40
CA GLN A 647 -31.26 -20.74 -16.01
C GLN A 647 -30.40 -22.00 -15.83
N LEU A 648 -29.27 -21.85 -15.14
CA LEU A 648 -28.52 -22.95 -14.55
C LEU A 648 -29.10 -23.28 -13.17
N TYR A 649 -29.09 -24.56 -12.82
CA TYR A 649 -29.57 -25.05 -11.54
C TYR A 649 -28.55 -26.02 -10.96
N PHE A 650 -28.37 -25.96 -9.65
CA PHE A 650 -27.72 -27.04 -8.91
C PHE A 650 -28.55 -28.31 -9.05
N PHE A 651 -27.91 -29.48 -9.11
CA PHE A 651 -28.63 -30.76 -9.08
C PHE A 651 -29.55 -30.87 -7.84
N ALA A 652 -29.10 -30.32 -6.71
CA ALA A 652 -29.86 -30.29 -5.48
C ALA A 652 -31.13 -29.40 -5.52
N GLN A 653 -31.36 -28.62 -6.59
CA GLN A 653 -32.61 -27.86 -6.81
C GLN A 653 -33.73 -28.70 -7.44
N THR A 654 -33.52 -29.97 -7.79
CA THR A 654 -34.61 -30.77 -8.34
C THR A 654 -35.71 -30.99 -7.31
N ALA A 655 -36.96 -31.02 -7.75
CA ALA A 655 -38.13 -31.10 -6.88
C ALA A 655 -38.12 -32.36 -5.99
N ASP A 656 -37.52 -33.45 -6.47
CA ASP A 656 -37.41 -34.75 -5.80
C ASP A 656 -36.13 -34.91 -4.96
N HIS A 657 -35.22 -33.94 -4.98
CA HIS A 657 -34.01 -33.99 -4.17
C HIS A 657 -34.34 -33.76 -2.69
N ILE A 658 -33.72 -34.56 -1.82
CA ILE A 658 -33.74 -34.35 -0.37
C ILE A 658 -32.41 -33.67 -0.03
N LEU A 659 -32.48 -32.38 0.27
CA LEU A 659 -31.28 -31.55 0.52
C LEU A 659 -30.51 -32.02 1.75
N PHE A 660 -31.23 -32.37 2.82
CA PHE A 660 -30.68 -32.85 4.08
C PHE A 660 -31.27 -34.22 4.44
N PRO A 661 -30.72 -35.34 3.93
CA PRO A 661 -31.19 -36.67 4.30
C PRO A 661 -31.03 -36.95 5.80
N GLU A 662 -30.00 -36.35 6.39
CA GLU A 662 -29.67 -36.34 7.81
C GLU A 662 -29.19 -34.94 8.22
N PRO A 663 -29.15 -34.60 9.52
CA PRO A 663 -28.63 -33.32 9.98
C PRO A 663 -27.18 -33.14 9.48
N PRO A 664 -26.88 -32.03 8.77
CA PRO A 664 -25.54 -31.81 8.25
C PRO A 664 -24.55 -31.50 9.38
N ASP A 665 -23.28 -31.86 9.13
CA ASP A 665 -22.18 -31.41 9.98
C ASP A 665 -21.97 -29.89 9.81
N GLN A 666 -21.41 -29.26 10.84
CA GLN A 666 -21.14 -27.82 10.91
C GLN A 666 -19.80 -27.49 10.22
N LEU A 667 -19.75 -26.44 9.39
CA LEU A 667 -18.49 -25.95 8.80
C LEU A 667 -17.57 -25.33 9.85
N THR A 668 -18.15 -24.60 10.81
CA THR A 668 -17.45 -23.87 11.85
C THR A 668 -17.83 -24.43 13.22
N PRO A 669 -17.17 -25.50 13.70
CA PRO A 669 -17.55 -26.14 14.97
C PRO A 669 -17.50 -25.21 16.19
N ASP A 670 -16.60 -24.21 16.16
CA ASP A 670 -16.38 -23.26 17.25
C ASP A 670 -17.42 -22.12 17.28
N ASP A 671 -18.06 -21.85 16.14
CA ASP A 671 -19.20 -20.93 16.01
C ASP A 671 -20.22 -21.54 15.04
N PRO A 672 -21.07 -22.47 15.50
CA PRO A 672 -21.87 -23.33 14.64
C PRO A 672 -23.05 -22.62 13.95
N GLY A 673 -23.16 -21.29 14.01
CA GLY A 673 -24.31 -20.58 13.47
C GLY A 673 -25.64 -21.21 13.90
N PRO A 674 -26.73 -21.01 13.14
CA PRO A 674 -27.98 -21.67 13.41
C PRO A 674 -28.01 -23.07 12.76
N THR A 675 -28.61 -24.02 13.46
CA THR A 675 -28.74 -25.41 13.00
C THR A 675 -29.94 -25.56 12.07
N ILE A 676 -29.82 -26.43 11.07
CA ILE A 676 -30.96 -26.83 10.24
C ILE A 676 -32.05 -27.45 11.11
N GLY A 677 -33.26 -26.87 11.06
CA GLY A 677 -34.40 -27.37 11.81
C GLY A 677 -34.81 -28.78 11.34
N ASP A 678 -35.27 -29.62 12.28
CA ASP A 678 -35.74 -30.99 12.01
C ASP A 678 -36.82 -31.03 10.93
N GLU A 679 -37.58 -29.94 10.74
CA GLU A 679 -38.59 -29.78 9.71
C GLU A 679 -38.06 -29.80 8.27
N PHE A 680 -36.76 -29.62 8.06
CA PHE A 680 -36.10 -29.68 6.75
C PHE A 680 -35.39 -31.01 6.49
N ILE A 681 -35.21 -31.85 7.52
CA ILE A 681 -34.50 -33.12 7.42
C ILE A 681 -35.38 -34.21 6.80
N GLY A 682 -34.88 -34.89 5.77
CA GLY A 682 -35.58 -35.95 5.06
C GLY A 682 -36.70 -35.43 4.14
N VAL A 683 -36.80 -34.11 3.94
CA VAL A 683 -37.84 -33.46 3.15
C VAL A 683 -37.33 -33.15 1.75
N THR A 684 -38.19 -33.35 0.75
CA THR A 684 -37.91 -32.97 -0.64
C THR A 684 -38.17 -31.49 -0.89
N ASN A 685 -37.60 -30.89 -1.93
CA ASN A 685 -37.90 -29.51 -2.31
C ASN A 685 -39.37 -29.24 -2.72
N ALA A 686 -40.17 -30.28 -3.01
CA ALA A 686 -41.54 -30.22 -3.54
C ALA A 686 -42.67 -29.92 -2.53
#